data_AF-G2IWI0-F1
#
_entry.id   AF-G2IWI0-F1
#
_cell.length_a   1.000
_cell.length_b   1.000
_cell.length_c   1.000
_cell.angle_alpha   90.00
_cell.angle_beta   90.00
_cell.angle_gamma   90.00
#
_symmetry.space_group_name_H-M   'P 1'
#
loop_
_entity.id
_entity.type
_entity.pdbx_description
1 polymer ?
#
loop_
_entity_poly.entity_id
_entity_poly.type
_entity_poly.pdbx_seq_one_letter_code
_entity_poly.pdbx_strand_id
1 'polypeptide(L)'
;MYPDIFSQYASRYDRTREEEYTIQEYLDICKRESAAYATAAERMLMAIGEPELIDTRHNPRQSRIFSNKMVKIYPAFRDFYGTEEVIEQVVAYFRHAAQGLEEKKQILYLLGPVGGGKSSIAEKLKELMELVPFYCLKGSPVNESPLGLFNYDEDGSILEEQYGIPRRYLRAIPSPWAVKRLHEFNGDISQFRVVKRYPSVLKQIAVAKTEPGDENNQDISSLVGKVDIRKLEKYAQDDPDAYSYSGGLCLANQGLLEFVEMFKAPIKVLHPLLTATQEGNFKGTEGFGAIPFEGIILAHSNESEWKQFKNNKNNEAFLDRIYIVKVPYCLRVSEEMKIYDKLIRNSSLANAPCAPGTLKMMAQFAVLSRLKDPENSSLFSKMQVYDGENLKDTDPKAKSLQEYRDYAGVDEGMSGLSTRFAYKILSKVFNFDHSEVAANPVHLLYVLEKQVEREQFPPEVEQKYLTFIKEFLAPKYVEFIGKEIQTAYLESYSEYGQNIFDRYVTFADYWIQDQEYRDPDTGESFDRTSLNAELEKIEKPAGISNPKDFRNEIVNFVLRARASNGGKNPTWTSYEKLRMVIEKKMFSNTEELLPVISFNAKASAEDAKKHEDFVNRMVDKGYTAKQVRLLCEWYLRVRKSS
;
A
#
# COMPACT_ATOMS: atom_id res chain seq x y z
N MET A 1 4.32 33.98 0.36
CA MET A 1 3.26 34.11 1.38
C MET A 1 2.31 32.95 1.17
N TYR A 2 2.23 32.01 2.11
CA TYR A 2 1.19 30.98 2.04
C TYR A 2 -0.18 31.65 2.21
N PRO A 3 -1.22 31.26 1.45
CA PRO A 3 -2.54 31.83 1.58
C PRO A 3 -3.06 31.62 3.01
N ASP A 4 -3.66 32.65 3.59
CA ASP A 4 -4.27 32.61 4.94
C ASP A 4 -5.39 31.56 4.98
N ILE A 5 -5.42 30.74 6.04
CA ILE A 5 -6.34 29.60 6.17
C ILE A 5 -7.80 30.03 6.14
N PHE A 6 -8.12 31.19 6.73
CA PHE A 6 -9.47 31.72 6.75
C PHE A 6 -9.91 32.16 5.34
N SER A 7 -9.03 32.85 4.62
CA SER A 7 -9.28 33.23 3.22
C SER A 7 -9.47 32.01 2.30
N GLN A 8 -8.69 30.94 2.52
CA GLN A 8 -8.79 29.71 1.73
C GLN A 8 -10.10 28.96 2.05
N TYR A 9 -10.52 28.92 3.31
CA TYR A 9 -11.79 28.30 3.70
C TYR A 9 -12.99 29.07 3.13
N ALA A 10 -12.99 30.40 3.23
CA ALA A 10 -14.03 31.24 2.64
C ALA A 10 -14.12 31.02 1.12
N SER A 11 -12.99 31.00 0.42
CA SER A 11 -12.95 30.73 -1.02
C SER A 11 -13.46 29.32 -1.38
N ARG A 12 -13.16 28.28 -0.58
CA ARG A 12 -13.72 26.94 -0.79
C ARG A 12 -15.22 26.91 -0.55
N TYR A 13 -15.70 27.57 0.50
CA TYR A 13 -17.13 27.66 0.80
C TYR A 13 -17.89 28.37 -0.34
N ASP A 14 -17.37 29.50 -0.82
CA ASP A 14 -17.95 30.26 -1.93
C ASP A 14 -17.97 29.45 -3.23
N ARG A 15 -16.91 28.66 -3.52
CA ARG A 15 -16.89 27.75 -4.67
C ARG A 15 -17.97 26.66 -4.60
N THR A 16 -18.42 26.29 -3.41
CA THR A 16 -19.47 25.28 -3.21
C THR A 16 -20.87 25.89 -3.08
N ARG A 17 -21.00 27.21 -3.24
CA ARG A 17 -22.29 27.89 -3.19
C ARG A 17 -23.11 27.51 -4.43
N GLU A 18 -24.41 27.34 -4.23
CA GLU A 18 -25.32 27.00 -5.32
C GLU A 18 -25.41 28.16 -6.31
N GLU A 19 -25.01 27.88 -7.55
CA GLU A 19 -25.28 28.75 -8.69
C GLU A 19 -26.63 28.33 -9.28
N GLU A 20 -27.55 29.28 -9.42
CA GLU A 20 -28.90 29.04 -9.92
C GLU A 20 -29.03 29.45 -11.39
N TYR A 21 -29.71 28.62 -12.17
CA TYR A 21 -29.91 28.77 -13.61
C TYR A 21 -31.37 28.52 -13.97
N THR A 22 -31.84 29.13 -15.06
CA THR A 22 -33.04 28.68 -15.79
C THR A 22 -32.75 27.38 -16.54
N ILE A 23 -33.80 26.66 -16.95
CA ILE A 23 -33.64 25.51 -17.85
C ILE A 23 -32.94 25.90 -19.16
N GLN A 24 -33.25 27.07 -19.72
CA GLN A 24 -32.61 27.55 -20.95
C GLN A 24 -31.10 27.80 -20.75
N GLU A 25 -30.71 28.49 -19.67
CA GLU A 25 -29.29 28.71 -19.36
C GLU A 25 -28.55 27.38 -19.12
N TYR A 26 -29.19 26.41 -18.47
CA TYR A 26 -28.64 25.07 -18.31
C TYR A 26 -28.41 24.37 -19.67
N LEU A 27 -29.38 24.41 -20.58
CA LEU A 27 -29.22 23.83 -21.93
C LEU A 27 -28.11 24.54 -22.73
N ASP A 28 -27.98 25.86 -22.58
CA ASP A 28 -26.89 26.63 -23.20
C ASP A 28 -25.51 26.26 -22.61
N ILE A 29 -25.44 25.91 -21.32
CA ILE A 29 -24.23 25.36 -20.68
C ILE A 29 -23.93 23.97 -21.26
N CYS A 30 -24.93 23.08 -21.36
CA CYS A 30 -24.77 21.75 -21.95
C CYS A 30 -24.19 21.80 -23.37
N LYS A 31 -24.57 22.81 -24.16
CA LYS A 31 -24.04 23.03 -25.51
C LYS A 31 -22.54 23.35 -25.54
N ARG A 32 -22.01 23.96 -24.47
CA ARG A 32 -20.60 24.38 -24.36
C ARG A 32 -19.74 23.33 -23.65
N GLU A 33 -20.31 22.68 -22.64
CA GLU A 33 -19.61 21.81 -21.71
C GLU A 33 -20.36 20.48 -21.53
N SER A 34 -19.80 19.40 -22.08
CA SER A 34 -20.37 18.05 -21.89
C SER A 34 -20.38 17.58 -20.44
N ALA A 35 -19.55 18.18 -19.58
CA ALA A 35 -19.54 17.92 -18.15
C ALA A 35 -20.87 18.28 -17.45
N ALA A 36 -21.68 19.17 -18.03
CA ALA A 36 -22.94 19.61 -17.44
C ALA A 36 -24.06 18.55 -17.45
N TYR A 37 -23.98 17.58 -18.36
CA TYR A 37 -24.88 16.42 -18.44
C TYR A 37 -24.14 15.10 -18.24
N ALA A 38 -22.88 15.14 -17.79
CA ALA A 38 -22.10 13.94 -17.52
C ALA A 38 -22.81 13.05 -16.47
N THR A 39 -22.72 11.74 -16.65
CA THR A 39 -23.18 10.74 -15.68
C THR A 39 -22.26 10.70 -14.45
N ALA A 40 -22.70 10.04 -13.37
CA ALA A 40 -21.85 9.79 -12.21
C ALA A 40 -20.54 9.06 -12.57
N ALA A 41 -20.58 8.13 -13.55
CA ALA A 41 -19.41 7.39 -13.99
C ALA A 41 -18.41 8.28 -14.76
N GLU A 42 -18.92 9.13 -15.66
CA GLU A 42 -18.08 10.10 -16.39
C GLU A 42 -17.44 11.11 -15.44
N ARG A 43 -18.19 11.65 -14.47
CA ARG A 43 -17.64 12.53 -13.43
C ARG A 43 -16.58 11.84 -12.59
N MET A 44 -16.78 10.56 -12.23
CA MET A 44 -15.77 9.78 -11.51
C MET A 44 -14.48 9.66 -12.32
N LEU A 45 -14.56 9.41 -13.63
CA LEU A 45 -13.36 9.35 -14.49
C LEU A 45 -12.66 10.72 -14.60
N MET A 46 -13.42 11.81 -14.72
CA MET A 46 -12.87 13.17 -14.69
C MET A 46 -12.11 13.44 -13.39
N ALA A 47 -12.65 12.97 -12.25
CA ALA A 47 -12.02 13.11 -10.94
C ALA A 47 -10.76 12.24 -10.77
N ILE A 48 -10.80 11.00 -11.27
CA ILE A 48 -9.66 10.06 -11.23
C ILE A 48 -8.50 10.60 -12.09
N GLY A 49 -8.82 11.17 -13.25
CA GLY A 49 -7.86 11.72 -14.20
C GLY A 49 -7.17 10.65 -15.06
N GLU A 50 -6.25 11.12 -15.91
CA GLU A 50 -5.51 10.25 -16.83
C GLU A 50 -4.40 9.45 -16.12
N PRO A 51 -4.14 8.20 -16.53
CA PRO A 51 -3.07 7.39 -15.97
C PRO A 51 -1.69 7.83 -16.48
N GLU A 52 -0.71 7.76 -15.60
CA GLU A 52 0.70 7.79 -15.97
C GLU A 52 1.12 6.39 -16.43
N LEU A 53 1.66 6.30 -17.65
CA LEU A 53 2.15 5.04 -18.20
C LEU A 53 3.60 4.81 -17.76
N ILE A 54 3.82 3.80 -16.93
CA ILE A 54 5.15 3.42 -16.47
C ILE A 54 5.67 2.27 -17.32
N ASP A 55 6.78 2.53 -18.03
CA ASP A 55 7.53 1.50 -18.73
C ASP A 55 8.43 0.73 -17.76
N THR A 56 8.00 -0.49 -17.45
CA THR A 56 8.66 -1.33 -16.45
C THR A 56 10.00 -1.89 -16.92
N ARG A 57 10.35 -1.78 -18.22
CA ARG A 57 11.61 -2.28 -18.78
C ARG A 57 12.85 -1.57 -18.22
N HIS A 58 12.71 -0.29 -17.86
CA HIS A 58 13.83 0.50 -17.35
C HIS A 58 14.18 0.19 -15.89
N ASN A 59 13.29 -0.48 -15.16
CA ASN A 59 13.50 -0.85 -13.77
C ASN A 59 13.55 -2.38 -13.63
N PRO A 60 14.72 -2.98 -13.32
CA PRO A 60 14.88 -4.43 -13.26
C PRO A 60 13.89 -5.15 -12.31
N ARG A 61 13.51 -4.51 -11.20
CA ARG A 61 12.53 -5.06 -10.26
C ARG A 61 11.13 -5.06 -10.87
N GLN A 62 10.68 -3.92 -11.40
CA GLN A 62 9.37 -3.80 -12.02
C GLN A 62 9.24 -4.64 -13.29
N SER A 63 10.31 -4.73 -14.09
CA SER A 63 10.42 -5.58 -15.28
C SER A 63 10.06 -7.03 -14.95
N ARG A 64 10.57 -7.57 -13.84
CA ARG A 64 10.27 -8.93 -13.38
C ARG A 64 8.85 -9.09 -12.83
N ILE A 65 8.37 -8.10 -12.09
CA ILE A 65 7.03 -8.12 -11.48
C ILE A 65 5.92 -8.06 -12.54
N PHE A 66 6.10 -7.22 -13.55
CA PHE A 66 5.08 -6.92 -14.56
C PHE A 66 5.41 -7.50 -15.94
N SER A 67 6.44 -8.34 -16.05
CA SER A 67 6.86 -8.97 -17.31
C SER A 67 7.06 -7.96 -18.45
N ASN A 68 7.74 -6.84 -18.18
CA ASN A 68 8.00 -5.75 -19.14
C ASN A 68 6.75 -5.06 -19.71
N LYS A 69 5.58 -5.22 -19.09
CA LYS A 69 4.34 -4.55 -19.52
C LYS A 69 4.35 -3.07 -19.13
N MET A 70 3.61 -2.27 -19.90
CA MET A 70 3.26 -0.91 -19.52
C MET A 70 2.19 -0.96 -18.43
N VAL A 71 2.46 -0.34 -17.29
CA VAL A 71 1.53 -0.30 -16.15
C VAL A 71 0.93 1.10 -16.08
N LYS A 72 -0.40 1.17 -15.94
CA LYS A 72 -1.13 2.42 -15.70
C LYS A 72 -1.12 2.72 -14.20
N ILE A 73 -0.61 3.88 -13.81
CA ILE A 73 -0.71 4.39 -12.44
C ILE A 73 -1.56 5.64 -12.46
N TYR A 74 -2.65 5.61 -11.70
CA TYR A 74 -3.54 6.76 -11.56
C TYR A 74 -3.07 7.65 -10.40
N PRO A 75 -2.77 8.94 -10.63
CA PRO A 75 -2.30 9.84 -9.59
C PRO A 75 -3.22 9.91 -8.36
N ALA A 76 -4.53 9.82 -8.58
CA ALA A 76 -5.55 9.75 -7.54
C ALA A 76 -5.37 8.59 -6.53
N PHE A 77 -4.69 7.52 -6.93
CA PHE A 77 -4.48 6.31 -6.12
C PHE A 77 -3.01 6.06 -5.76
N ARG A 78 -2.14 7.07 -5.81
CA ARG A 78 -0.70 6.93 -5.51
C ARG A 78 -0.38 6.37 -4.13
N ASP A 79 -1.26 6.59 -3.16
CA ASP A 79 -1.08 6.10 -1.78
C ASP A 79 -1.62 4.67 -1.56
N PHE A 80 -1.97 3.96 -2.64
CA PHE A 80 -2.38 2.56 -2.62
C PHE A 80 -1.26 1.69 -3.19
N TYR A 81 -0.55 0.99 -2.32
CA TYR A 81 0.64 0.21 -2.68
C TYR A 81 0.28 -1.25 -2.94
N GLY A 82 0.75 -1.77 -4.07
CA GLY A 82 0.57 -3.18 -4.41
C GLY A 82 -0.80 -3.55 -4.99
N THR A 83 -1.64 -2.57 -5.32
CA THR A 83 -3.03 -2.74 -5.79
C THR A 83 -3.24 -2.25 -7.22
N GLU A 84 -2.20 -2.16 -8.05
CA GLU A 84 -2.22 -1.59 -9.40
C GLU A 84 -3.28 -2.29 -10.28
N GLU A 85 -3.32 -3.63 -10.26
CA GLU A 85 -4.31 -4.42 -11.00
C GLU A 85 -5.74 -4.20 -10.47
N VAL A 86 -5.91 -4.05 -9.16
CA VAL A 86 -7.21 -3.79 -8.51
C VAL A 86 -7.75 -2.42 -8.93
N ILE A 87 -6.91 -1.38 -8.90
CA ILE A 87 -7.29 -0.04 -9.30
C ILE A 87 -7.63 -0.01 -10.80
N GLU A 88 -6.88 -0.69 -11.67
CA GLU A 88 -7.24 -0.76 -13.10
C GLU A 88 -8.61 -1.41 -13.32
N GLN A 89 -8.98 -2.45 -12.55
CA GLN A 89 -10.33 -3.05 -12.63
C GLN A 89 -11.43 -2.09 -12.17
N VAL A 90 -11.20 -1.37 -11.07
CA VAL A 90 -12.13 -0.33 -10.59
C VAL A 90 -12.30 0.78 -11.63
N VAL A 91 -11.21 1.26 -12.22
CA VAL A 91 -11.27 2.29 -13.28
C VAL A 91 -11.92 1.74 -14.54
N ALA A 92 -11.66 0.48 -14.91
CA ALA A 92 -12.30 -0.18 -16.05
C ALA A 92 -13.83 -0.24 -15.88
N TYR A 93 -14.33 -0.56 -14.68
CA TYR A 93 -15.75 -0.50 -14.36
C TYR A 93 -16.35 0.89 -14.68
N PHE A 94 -15.73 1.97 -14.16
CA PHE A 94 -16.22 3.32 -14.45
C PHE A 94 -16.10 3.69 -15.93
N ARG A 95 -15.04 3.26 -16.62
CA ARG A 95 -14.83 3.47 -18.05
C ARG A 95 -15.94 2.82 -18.88
N HIS A 96 -16.28 1.57 -18.60
CA HIS A 96 -17.33 0.86 -19.33
C HIS A 96 -18.73 1.41 -18.97
N ALA A 97 -18.96 1.77 -17.71
CA ALA A 97 -20.20 2.40 -17.27
C ALA A 97 -20.41 3.78 -17.94
N ALA A 98 -19.36 4.60 -18.05
CA ALA A 98 -19.37 5.88 -18.76
C ALA A 98 -19.67 5.74 -20.26
N GLN A 99 -19.24 4.63 -20.87
CA GLN A 99 -19.56 4.29 -22.27
C GLN A 99 -21.00 3.78 -22.45
N GLY A 100 -21.74 3.54 -21.36
CA GLY A 100 -23.10 3.03 -21.38
C GLY A 100 -23.21 1.51 -21.60
N LEU A 101 -22.15 0.76 -21.29
CA LEU A 101 -22.11 -0.71 -21.36
C LEU A 101 -22.79 -1.35 -20.14
N GLU A 102 -22.73 -2.69 -20.03
CA GLU A 102 -23.46 -3.46 -19.01
C GLU A 102 -23.06 -3.10 -17.58
N GLU A 103 -21.81 -2.69 -17.34
CA GLU A 103 -21.31 -2.25 -16.04
C GLU A 103 -22.12 -1.09 -15.44
N LYS A 104 -22.78 -0.26 -16.28
CA LYS A 104 -23.71 0.77 -15.82
C LYS A 104 -24.88 0.19 -15.00
N LYS A 105 -25.27 -1.05 -15.28
CA LYS A 105 -26.38 -1.77 -14.63
C LYS A 105 -25.94 -2.71 -13.52
N GLN A 106 -24.67 -2.65 -13.14
CA GLN A 106 -24.08 -3.53 -12.13
C GLN A 106 -23.62 -2.76 -10.90
N ILE A 107 -23.72 -3.43 -9.75
CA ILE A 107 -23.15 -2.98 -8.47
C ILE A 107 -21.64 -3.26 -8.50
N LEU A 108 -20.82 -2.24 -8.28
CA LEU A 108 -19.39 -2.44 -8.07
C LEU A 108 -19.17 -3.08 -6.71
N TYR A 109 -18.65 -4.31 -6.67
CA TYR A 109 -18.48 -5.06 -5.43
C TYR A 109 -17.02 -5.37 -5.14
N LEU A 110 -16.50 -4.81 -4.05
CA LEU A 110 -15.15 -5.09 -3.57
C LEU A 110 -15.16 -6.30 -2.63
N LEU A 111 -14.50 -7.38 -3.05
CA LEU A 111 -14.39 -8.63 -2.32
C LEU A 111 -12.96 -8.81 -1.79
N GLY A 112 -12.78 -9.09 -0.50
CA GLY A 112 -11.43 -9.23 0.06
C GLY A 112 -11.42 -9.49 1.56
N PRO A 113 -10.25 -9.80 2.14
CA PRO A 113 -10.13 -9.99 3.58
C PRO A 113 -10.29 -8.68 4.37
N VAL A 114 -10.49 -8.82 5.68
CA VAL A 114 -10.62 -7.69 6.61
C VAL A 114 -9.31 -6.91 6.68
N GLY A 115 -9.36 -5.60 6.44
CA GLY A 115 -8.14 -4.78 6.39
C GLY A 115 -7.34 -4.92 5.08
N GLY A 116 -7.91 -5.49 4.02
CA GLY A 116 -7.32 -5.53 2.68
C GLY A 116 -7.39 -4.21 1.90
N GLY A 117 -7.88 -3.11 2.50
CA GLY A 117 -7.95 -1.80 1.84
C GLY A 117 -9.24 -1.49 1.08
N LYS A 118 -10.25 -2.36 1.13
CA LYS A 118 -11.57 -2.15 0.47
C LYS A 118 -12.24 -0.83 0.88
N SER A 119 -12.39 -0.61 2.18
CA SER A 119 -12.98 0.63 2.71
C SER A 119 -12.13 1.84 2.36
N SER A 120 -10.80 1.71 2.34
CA SER A 120 -9.91 2.79 1.89
C SER A 120 -10.16 3.17 0.43
N ILE A 121 -10.40 2.20 -0.46
CA ILE A 121 -10.79 2.46 -1.86
C ILE A 121 -12.15 3.15 -1.90
N ALA A 122 -13.14 2.67 -1.13
CA ALA A 122 -14.47 3.27 -1.07
C ALA A 122 -14.43 4.73 -0.58
N GLU A 123 -13.69 5.02 0.49
CA GLU A 123 -13.45 6.39 0.96
C GLU A 123 -12.80 7.24 -0.13
N LYS A 124 -11.79 6.70 -0.83
CA LYS A 124 -11.13 7.46 -1.90
C LYS A 124 -12.06 7.78 -3.07
N LEU A 125 -12.93 6.84 -3.45
CA LEU A 125 -13.94 7.08 -4.48
C LEU A 125 -14.96 8.15 -4.07
N LYS A 126 -15.36 8.18 -2.78
CA LYS A 126 -16.21 9.25 -2.25
C LYS A 126 -15.52 10.61 -2.32
N GLU A 127 -14.26 10.70 -1.88
CA GLU A 127 -13.46 11.94 -2.01
C GLU A 127 -13.36 12.43 -3.45
N LEU A 128 -13.15 11.51 -4.41
CA LEU A 128 -13.05 11.84 -5.83
C LEU A 128 -14.40 12.35 -6.39
N MET A 129 -15.52 11.75 -5.96
CA MET A 129 -16.85 12.20 -6.37
C MET A 129 -17.12 13.64 -5.92
N GLU A 130 -16.59 14.10 -4.78
CA GLU A 130 -16.76 15.49 -4.30
C GLU A 130 -16.03 16.54 -5.17
N LEU A 131 -15.14 16.13 -6.08
CA LEU A 131 -14.33 17.06 -6.88
C LEU A 131 -15.07 17.64 -8.08
N VAL A 132 -16.07 16.94 -8.62
CA VAL A 132 -16.73 17.29 -9.87
C VAL A 132 -18.20 17.63 -9.60
N PRO A 133 -18.68 18.84 -9.94
CA PRO A 133 -20.05 19.24 -9.69
C PRO A 133 -21.03 18.54 -10.63
N PHE A 134 -22.31 18.59 -10.29
CA PHE A 134 -23.42 18.15 -11.13
C PHE A 134 -24.56 19.18 -11.09
N TYR A 135 -25.51 19.04 -12.01
CA TYR A 135 -26.68 19.91 -12.10
C TYR A 135 -27.93 19.13 -11.70
N CYS A 136 -28.80 19.75 -10.89
CA CYS A 136 -30.07 19.16 -10.49
C CYS A 136 -31.18 20.21 -10.38
N LEU A 137 -32.42 19.74 -10.35
CA LEU A 137 -33.57 20.62 -10.12
C LEU A 137 -33.53 21.24 -8.72
N LYS A 138 -33.69 22.55 -8.65
CA LYS A 138 -33.72 23.31 -7.39
C LYS A 138 -34.87 22.83 -6.52
N GLY A 139 -34.55 22.40 -5.31
CA GLY A 139 -35.53 21.89 -4.36
C GLY A 139 -35.89 20.42 -4.52
N SER A 140 -35.36 19.72 -5.54
CA SER A 140 -35.57 18.27 -5.67
C SER A 140 -34.96 17.55 -4.46
N PRO A 141 -35.74 16.68 -3.78
CA PRO A 141 -35.26 15.95 -2.61
C PRO A 141 -34.35 14.76 -2.98
N VAL A 142 -34.28 14.41 -4.27
CA VAL A 142 -33.51 13.28 -4.79
C VAL A 142 -32.44 13.71 -5.78
N ASN A 143 -32.06 15.00 -5.79
CA ASN A 143 -31.00 15.51 -6.67
C ASN A 143 -31.22 15.12 -8.15
N GLU A 144 -32.45 15.12 -8.65
CA GLU A 144 -32.74 14.62 -10.02
C GLU A 144 -32.17 15.52 -11.12
N SER A 145 -31.77 14.88 -12.22
CA SER A 145 -31.22 15.57 -13.38
C SER A 145 -32.29 16.44 -14.05
N PRO A 146 -31.97 17.68 -14.48
CA PRO A 146 -32.92 18.51 -15.23
C PRO A 146 -33.34 17.85 -16.55
N LEU A 147 -32.50 16.96 -17.10
CA LEU A 147 -32.81 16.22 -18.31
C LEU A 147 -33.96 15.22 -18.14
N GLY A 148 -34.32 14.85 -16.90
CA GLY A 148 -35.47 13.99 -16.62
C GLY A 148 -36.83 14.65 -16.89
N LEU A 149 -36.86 15.96 -17.19
CA LEU A 149 -38.07 16.67 -17.62
C LEU A 149 -38.41 16.45 -19.10
N PHE A 150 -37.46 15.96 -19.90
CA PHE A 150 -37.61 15.82 -21.35
C PHE A 150 -37.89 14.36 -21.74
N ASN A 151 -38.72 14.18 -22.76
CA ASN A 151 -39.08 12.87 -23.28
C ASN A 151 -38.05 12.38 -24.32
N TYR A 152 -37.65 11.12 -24.21
CA TYR A 152 -36.68 10.49 -25.11
C TYR A 152 -37.10 10.52 -26.60
N ASP A 153 -38.38 10.24 -26.88
CA ASP A 153 -38.90 10.12 -28.25
C ASP A 153 -39.33 11.47 -28.83
N GLU A 154 -39.91 12.35 -28.01
CA GLU A 154 -40.47 13.63 -28.46
C GLU A 154 -39.41 14.75 -28.51
N ASP A 155 -38.57 14.87 -27.47
CA ASP A 155 -37.60 15.97 -27.34
C ASP A 155 -36.19 15.58 -27.79
N GLY A 156 -35.92 14.28 -27.93
CA GLY A 156 -34.57 13.75 -28.12
C GLY A 156 -33.86 14.25 -29.38
N SER A 157 -34.56 14.37 -30.51
CA SER A 157 -33.98 14.95 -31.74
C SER A 157 -33.66 16.44 -31.56
N ILE A 158 -34.53 17.17 -30.88
CA ILE A 158 -34.38 18.62 -30.67
C ILE A 158 -33.15 18.89 -29.79
N LEU A 159 -33.00 18.16 -28.70
CA LEU A 159 -31.87 18.31 -27.78
C LEU A 159 -30.53 17.92 -28.42
N GLU A 160 -30.53 16.89 -29.26
CA GLU A 160 -29.35 16.44 -29.99
C GLU A 160 -28.92 17.46 -31.06
N GLU A 161 -29.86 18.00 -31.85
CA GLU A 161 -29.57 18.96 -32.91
C GLU A 161 -29.23 20.37 -32.39
N GLN A 162 -29.97 20.87 -31.39
CA GLN A 162 -29.84 22.27 -30.94
C GLN A 162 -28.79 22.47 -29.86
N TYR A 163 -28.65 21.50 -28.95
CA TYR A 163 -27.81 21.58 -27.76
C TYR A 163 -26.69 20.52 -27.73
N GLY A 164 -26.65 19.60 -28.70
CA GLY A 164 -25.60 18.59 -28.78
C GLY A 164 -25.68 17.52 -27.70
N ILE A 165 -26.84 17.35 -27.04
CA ILE A 165 -27.03 16.37 -25.97
C ILE A 165 -27.47 15.03 -26.58
N PRO A 166 -26.65 13.97 -26.51
CA PRO A 166 -27.03 12.68 -27.10
C PRO A 166 -28.24 12.07 -26.39
N ARG A 167 -29.13 11.41 -27.13
CA ARG A 167 -30.36 10.82 -26.56
C ARG A 167 -30.13 9.82 -25.42
N ARG A 168 -28.94 9.20 -25.34
CA ARG A 168 -28.58 8.26 -24.27
C ARG A 168 -28.63 8.86 -22.86
N TYR A 169 -28.60 10.19 -22.73
CA TYR A 169 -28.71 10.92 -21.46
C TYR A 169 -30.16 11.23 -21.05
N LEU A 170 -31.15 10.97 -21.93
CA LEU A 170 -32.57 11.25 -21.70
C LEU A 170 -33.34 10.02 -21.17
N ARG A 171 -32.68 9.21 -20.32
CA ARG A 171 -33.28 7.97 -19.78
C ARG A 171 -33.91 8.14 -18.41
N ALA A 172 -33.61 9.24 -17.71
CA ALA A 172 -34.20 9.54 -16.42
C ALA A 172 -35.69 9.83 -16.56
N ILE A 173 -36.45 9.37 -15.57
CA ILE A 173 -37.86 9.74 -15.40
C ILE A 173 -37.98 10.89 -14.39
N PRO A 174 -39.00 11.74 -14.47
CA PRO A 174 -39.26 12.74 -13.44
C PRO A 174 -39.68 12.04 -12.14
N SER A 175 -39.17 12.51 -11.00
CA SER A 175 -39.56 11.97 -9.70
C SER A 175 -41.03 12.30 -9.36
N PRO A 176 -41.67 11.61 -8.41
CA PRO A 176 -43.04 11.98 -7.98
C PRO A 176 -43.12 13.44 -7.51
N TRP A 177 -42.04 13.95 -6.89
CA TRP A 177 -41.93 15.36 -6.53
C TRP A 177 -41.94 16.27 -7.76
N ALA A 178 -41.12 15.97 -8.78
CA ALA A 178 -41.09 16.77 -10.01
C ALA A 178 -42.41 16.70 -10.79
N VAL A 179 -43.06 15.55 -10.83
CA VAL A 179 -44.39 15.39 -11.44
C VAL A 179 -45.41 16.29 -10.74
N LYS A 180 -45.43 16.32 -9.41
CA LYS A 180 -46.30 17.23 -8.65
C LYS A 180 -46.02 18.70 -9.00
N ARG A 181 -44.75 19.11 -9.03
CA ARG A 181 -44.36 20.49 -9.40
C ARG A 181 -44.72 20.84 -10.84
N LEU A 182 -44.58 19.90 -11.78
CA LEU A 182 -44.97 20.09 -13.17
C LEU A 182 -46.48 20.37 -13.28
N HIS A 183 -47.32 19.66 -12.52
CA HIS A 183 -48.75 19.94 -12.44
C HIS A 183 -49.05 21.31 -11.82
N GLU A 184 -48.35 21.69 -10.73
CA GLU A 184 -48.49 23.02 -10.11
C GLU A 184 -48.08 24.16 -11.07
N PHE A 185 -47.11 23.90 -11.96
CA PHE A 185 -46.68 24.84 -13.00
C PHE A 185 -47.51 24.76 -14.28
N ASN A 186 -48.62 24.00 -14.30
CA ASN A 186 -49.46 23.78 -15.48
C ASN A 186 -48.69 23.28 -16.72
N GLY A 187 -47.66 22.44 -16.51
CA GLY A 187 -46.81 21.90 -17.56
C GLY A 187 -45.70 22.83 -18.06
N ASP A 188 -45.57 24.04 -17.50
CA ASP A 188 -44.53 24.98 -17.89
C ASP A 188 -43.18 24.65 -17.24
N ILE A 189 -42.32 23.94 -17.99
CA ILE A 189 -40.98 23.57 -17.53
C ILE A 189 -40.07 24.78 -17.27
N SER A 190 -40.37 25.97 -17.81
CA SER A 190 -39.53 27.16 -17.64
C SER A 190 -39.55 27.71 -16.21
N GLN A 191 -40.54 27.31 -15.40
CA GLN A 191 -40.63 27.65 -13.98
C GLN A 191 -39.65 26.85 -13.11
N PHE A 192 -39.16 25.71 -13.60
CA PHE A 192 -38.09 24.99 -12.92
C PHE A 192 -36.79 25.78 -12.95
N ARG A 193 -36.06 25.70 -11.85
CA ARG A 193 -34.70 26.24 -11.73
C ARG A 193 -33.72 25.09 -11.59
N VAL A 194 -32.53 25.26 -12.13
CA VAL A 194 -31.43 24.31 -12.03
C VAL A 194 -30.39 24.87 -11.07
N VAL A 195 -29.82 24.04 -10.22
CA VAL A 195 -28.70 24.41 -9.37
C VAL A 195 -27.47 23.56 -9.68
N LYS A 196 -26.32 24.21 -9.73
CA LYS A 196 -25.02 23.52 -9.73
C LYS A 196 -24.64 23.18 -8.30
N ARG A 197 -24.41 21.90 -8.02
CA ARG A 197 -24.04 21.40 -6.70
C ARG A 197 -22.79 20.55 -6.77
N TYR A 198 -22.04 20.55 -5.67
CA TYR A 198 -20.95 19.61 -5.46
C TYR A 198 -21.46 18.43 -4.62
N PRO A 199 -21.15 17.17 -5.01
CA PRO A 199 -21.38 16.04 -4.16
C PRO A 199 -20.70 16.23 -2.80
N SER A 200 -21.32 15.75 -1.73
CA SER A 200 -20.78 15.91 -0.39
C SER A 200 -21.16 14.74 0.51
N VAL A 201 -20.14 14.09 1.08
CA VAL A 201 -20.27 13.06 2.11
C VAL A 201 -20.87 13.67 3.37
N LEU A 202 -20.36 14.82 3.80
CA LEU A 202 -20.77 15.48 5.05
C LEU A 202 -22.22 15.95 5.02
N LYS A 203 -22.68 16.49 3.88
CA LYS A 203 -24.06 16.97 3.71
C LYS A 203 -25.01 15.89 3.16
N GLN A 204 -24.50 14.70 2.86
CA GLN A 204 -25.23 13.63 2.17
C GLN A 204 -25.89 14.07 0.86
N ILE A 205 -25.15 14.82 0.03
CA ILE A 205 -25.61 15.30 -1.28
C ILE A 205 -24.94 14.44 -2.35
N ALA A 206 -25.72 13.66 -3.10
CA ALA A 206 -25.25 12.72 -4.13
C ALA A 206 -24.27 11.64 -3.63
N VAL A 207 -23.78 11.69 -2.38
CA VAL A 207 -22.96 10.66 -1.76
C VAL A 207 -23.62 10.23 -0.46
N ALA A 208 -23.93 8.94 -0.34
CA ALA A 208 -24.54 8.38 0.85
C ALA A 208 -23.87 7.07 1.25
N LYS A 209 -23.96 6.75 2.54
CA LYS A 209 -23.48 5.50 3.12
C LYS A 209 -24.64 4.82 3.83
N THR A 210 -24.87 3.56 3.51
CA THR A 210 -25.88 2.71 4.14
C THR A 210 -25.20 1.49 4.74
N GLU A 211 -25.62 1.12 5.94
CA GLU A 211 -25.16 -0.05 6.66
C GLU A 211 -26.37 -0.93 7.00
N PRO A 212 -26.20 -2.25 7.11
CA PRO A 212 -27.26 -3.14 7.52
C PRO A 212 -27.64 -2.85 8.98
N GLY A 213 -28.94 -2.69 9.23
CA GLY A 213 -29.50 -2.67 10.58
C GLY A 213 -29.63 -4.09 11.16
N ASP A 214 -30.09 -4.20 12.40
CA ASP A 214 -30.41 -5.50 13.00
C ASP A 214 -31.46 -6.24 12.17
N GLU A 215 -31.32 -7.57 11.99
CA GLU A 215 -32.23 -8.42 11.17
C GLU A 215 -33.72 -8.25 11.53
N ASN A 216 -34.02 -7.89 12.79
CA ASN A 216 -35.38 -7.70 13.29
C ASN A 216 -35.96 -6.30 13.02
N ASN A 217 -35.11 -5.29 12.78
CA ASN A 217 -35.49 -3.88 12.65
C ASN A 217 -35.08 -3.28 11.29
N GLN A 218 -34.46 -4.06 10.41
CA GLN A 218 -34.01 -3.55 9.13
C GLN A 218 -35.18 -3.41 8.16
N ASP A 219 -35.60 -2.17 7.96
CA ASP A 219 -36.64 -1.78 7.04
C ASP A 219 -36.01 -1.27 5.72
N ILE A 220 -36.71 -1.56 4.61
CA ILE A 220 -36.37 -1.13 3.24
C ILE A 220 -36.24 0.40 3.18
N SER A 221 -36.89 1.11 4.10
CA SER A 221 -36.84 2.57 4.23
C SER A 221 -35.44 3.16 4.39
N SER A 222 -34.46 2.38 4.86
CA SER A 222 -33.04 2.79 4.89
C SER A 222 -32.47 3.05 3.48
N LEU A 223 -32.98 2.38 2.45
CA LEU A 223 -32.58 2.57 1.06
C LEU A 223 -33.52 3.49 0.29
N VAL A 224 -34.84 3.32 0.46
CA VAL A 224 -35.83 3.99 -0.40
C VAL A 224 -36.49 5.21 0.24
N GLY A 225 -36.38 5.39 1.56
CA GLY A 225 -37.11 6.41 2.32
C GLY A 225 -38.41 5.90 2.92
N LYS A 226 -39.18 6.79 3.55
CA LYS A 226 -40.47 6.45 4.18
C LYS A 226 -41.40 7.65 4.23
N VAL A 227 -42.69 7.40 4.46
CA VAL A 227 -43.66 8.48 4.70
C VAL A 227 -43.38 9.16 6.05
N ASP A 228 -43.39 10.49 6.09
CA ASP A 228 -43.27 11.27 7.32
C ASP A 228 -44.64 11.45 7.98
N ILE A 229 -44.87 10.73 9.08
CA ILE A 229 -46.13 10.74 9.83
C ILE A 229 -46.53 12.17 10.24
N ARG A 230 -45.56 13.05 10.51
CA ARG A 230 -45.84 14.45 10.91
C ARG A 230 -46.45 15.29 9.79
N LYS A 231 -46.21 14.90 8.53
CA LYS A 231 -46.73 15.60 7.36
C LYS A 231 -48.11 15.11 6.93
N LEU A 232 -48.56 13.97 7.46
CA LEU A 232 -49.88 13.39 7.18
C LEU A 232 -51.05 14.25 7.68
N GLU A 233 -50.80 15.18 8.60
CA GLU A 233 -51.80 16.18 8.99
C GLU A 233 -52.14 17.16 7.85
N LYS A 234 -51.20 17.38 6.92
CA LYS A 234 -51.32 18.38 5.84
C LYS A 234 -51.42 17.77 4.45
N TYR A 235 -50.86 16.58 4.26
CA TYR A 235 -50.72 15.92 2.97
C TYR A 235 -51.24 14.49 3.04
N ALA A 236 -51.73 13.96 1.93
CA ALA A 236 -52.13 12.56 1.84
C ALA A 236 -50.91 11.63 1.94
N GLN A 237 -51.13 10.35 2.27
CA GLN A 237 -50.04 9.37 2.46
C GLN A 237 -49.23 9.12 1.18
N ASP A 238 -49.87 9.20 0.03
CA ASP A 238 -49.29 9.06 -1.31
C ASP A 238 -48.75 10.39 -1.86
N ASP A 239 -48.88 11.50 -1.14
CA ASP A 239 -48.40 12.81 -1.58
C ASP A 239 -46.85 12.87 -1.53
N PRO A 240 -46.18 13.27 -2.62
CA PRO A 240 -44.73 13.42 -2.66
C PRO A 240 -44.13 14.32 -1.58
N ASP A 241 -44.84 15.37 -1.15
CA ASP A 241 -44.35 16.27 -0.12
C ASP A 241 -44.44 15.65 1.30
N ALA A 242 -45.28 14.63 1.50
CA ALA A 242 -45.35 13.83 2.72
C ALA A 242 -44.20 12.80 2.83
N TYR A 243 -43.53 12.51 1.73
CA TYR A 243 -42.47 11.50 1.68
C TYR A 243 -41.14 12.04 2.22
N SER A 244 -40.50 11.26 3.08
CA SER A 244 -39.13 11.48 3.54
C SER A 244 -38.16 10.72 2.65
N TYR A 245 -37.55 11.44 1.71
CA TYR A 245 -36.50 10.97 0.80
C TYR A 245 -35.14 10.78 1.48
N SER A 246 -35.12 10.27 2.71
CA SER A 246 -33.92 10.06 3.52
C SER A 246 -33.20 8.75 3.23
N GLY A 247 -33.70 7.95 2.27
CA GLY A 247 -33.09 6.67 1.89
C GLY A 247 -31.77 6.84 1.15
N GLY A 248 -30.87 5.85 1.27
CA GLY A 248 -29.56 5.87 0.60
C GLY A 248 -29.64 6.09 -0.92
N LEU A 249 -30.60 5.45 -1.61
CA LEU A 249 -30.79 5.63 -3.05
C LEU A 249 -31.28 7.04 -3.40
N CYS A 250 -32.14 7.64 -2.56
CA CYS A 250 -32.61 9.02 -2.73
C CYS A 250 -31.45 10.01 -2.63
N LEU A 251 -30.64 9.88 -1.58
CA LEU A 251 -29.55 10.81 -1.28
C LEU A 251 -28.38 10.68 -2.25
N ALA A 252 -28.09 9.46 -2.71
CA ALA A 252 -26.96 9.16 -3.59
C ALA A 252 -27.26 9.27 -5.10
N ASN A 253 -28.48 9.68 -5.49
CA ASN A 253 -28.80 9.87 -6.89
C ASN A 253 -27.84 10.90 -7.54
N GLN A 254 -27.44 10.64 -8.79
CA GLN A 254 -26.36 11.32 -9.48
C GLN A 254 -25.00 11.29 -8.74
N GLY A 255 -24.72 10.29 -7.90
CA GLY A 255 -23.38 10.15 -7.33
C GLY A 255 -23.04 8.73 -6.90
N LEU A 256 -22.74 8.52 -5.62
CA LEU A 256 -22.19 7.26 -5.11
C LEU A 256 -22.89 6.82 -3.82
N LEU A 257 -23.52 5.64 -3.85
CA LEU A 257 -24.04 4.94 -2.69
C LEU A 257 -23.04 3.88 -2.25
N GLU A 258 -22.50 4.01 -1.04
CA GLU A 258 -21.73 2.94 -0.40
C GLU A 258 -22.66 2.07 0.47
N PHE A 259 -22.80 0.79 0.13
CA PHE A 259 -23.48 -0.20 0.95
C PHE A 259 -22.46 -1.13 1.63
N VAL A 260 -22.18 -0.85 2.90
CA VAL A 260 -21.24 -1.64 3.71
C VAL A 260 -21.87 -2.98 4.07
N GLU A 261 -21.16 -4.09 3.91
CA GLU A 261 -21.59 -5.42 4.35
C GLU A 261 -23.00 -5.80 3.84
N MET A 262 -23.30 -5.43 2.59
CA MET A 262 -24.61 -5.58 1.93
C MET A 262 -25.26 -6.95 2.14
N PHE A 263 -24.48 -8.03 2.17
CA PHE A 263 -25.02 -9.40 2.29
C PHE A 263 -25.47 -9.81 3.70
N LYS A 264 -25.26 -8.97 4.72
CA LYS A 264 -25.91 -9.15 6.02
C LYS A 264 -27.38 -8.72 5.98
N ALA A 265 -27.77 -7.89 5.01
CA ALA A 265 -29.15 -7.47 4.87
C ALA A 265 -30.02 -8.60 4.27
N PRO A 266 -31.29 -8.73 4.69
CA PRO A 266 -32.23 -9.66 4.07
C PRO A 266 -32.41 -9.37 2.57
N ILE A 267 -32.57 -10.40 1.74
CA ILE A 267 -32.70 -10.24 0.28
C ILE A 267 -33.82 -9.26 -0.14
N LYS A 268 -34.91 -9.19 0.64
CA LYS A 268 -36.02 -8.25 0.37
C LYS A 268 -35.57 -6.79 0.39
N VAL A 269 -34.63 -6.46 1.26
CA VAL A 269 -34.03 -5.11 1.37
C VAL A 269 -33.16 -4.81 0.16
N LEU A 270 -32.59 -5.82 -0.49
CA LEU A 270 -31.72 -5.63 -1.64
C LEU A 270 -32.48 -5.42 -2.96
N HIS A 271 -33.75 -5.82 -3.06
CA HIS A 271 -34.52 -5.74 -4.31
C HIS A 271 -34.57 -4.35 -4.96
N PRO A 272 -34.73 -3.23 -4.22
CA PRO A 272 -34.68 -1.90 -4.80
C PRO A 272 -33.36 -1.58 -5.52
N LEU A 273 -32.24 -2.22 -5.13
CA LEU A 273 -30.95 -2.03 -5.81
C LEU A 273 -30.99 -2.60 -7.24
N LEU A 274 -31.68 -3.73 -7.45
CA LEU A 274 -31.80 -4.34 -8.78
C LEU A 274 -32.60 -3.46 -9.73
N THR A 275 -33.74 -2.93 -9.26
CA THR A 275 -34.55 -2.02 -10.07
C THR A 275 -33.77 -0.73 -10.35
N ALA A 276 -33.07 -0.20 -9.34
CA ALA A 276 -32.27 1.01 -9.47
C ALA A 276 -31.16 0.88 -10.54
N THR A 277 -30.43 -0.24 -10.57
CA THR A 277 -29.38 -0.44 -11.59
C THR A 277 -29.94 -0.81 -12.97
N GLN A 278 -31.04 -1.56 -13.03
CA GLN A 278 -31.58 -2.06 -14.29
C GLN A 278 -32.46 -1.05 -15.02
N GLU A 279 -33.37 -0.40 -14.31
CA GLU A 279 -34.39 0.50 -14.86
C GLU A 279 -34.03 1.98 -14.67
N GLY A 280 -32.99 2.29 -13.89
CA GLY A 280 -32.63 3.66 -13.55
C GLY A 280 -33.65 4.33 -12.63
N ASN A 281 -34.46 3.53 -11.92
CA ASN A 281 -35.44 4.00 -10.96
C ASN A 281 -35.75 2.91 -9.90
N PHE A 282 -36.37 3.30 -8.80
CA PHE A 282 -36.83 2.37 -7.77
C PHE A 282 -38.16 2.83 -7.20
N LYS A 283 -38.90 1.91 -6.58
CA LYS A 283 -40.17 2.25 -5.91
C LYS A 283 -39.92 2.63 -4.46
N GLY A 284 -40.61 3.68 -4.01
CA GLY A 284 -40.68 4.03 -2.60
C GLY A 284 -41.47 2.99 -1.79
N THR A 285 -41.56 3.23 -0.48
CA THR A 285 -42.49 2.53 0.41
C THR A 285 -43.94 2.89 0.07
N GLU A 286 -44.86 1.93 0.15
CA GLU A 286 -46.31 2.15 0.14
C GLU A 286 -46.90 2.85 -1.11
N GLY A 287 -47.04 2.13 -2.23
CA GLY A 287 -47.81 2.60 -3.40
C GLY A 287 -47.25 3.83 -4.13
N PHE A 288 -46.11 4.35 -3.68
CA PHE A 288 -45.46 5.54 -4.19
C PHE A 288 -44.91 5.35 -5.62
N GLY A 289 -44.91 6.42 -6.42
CA GLY A 289 -44.39 6.41 -7.78
C GLY A 289 -42.90 6.07 -7.87
N ALA A 290 -42.43 5.73 -9.06
CA ALA A 290 -41.02 5.42 -9.30
C ALA A 290 -40.14 6.67 -9.11
N ILE A 291 -39.05 6.53 -8.37
CA ILE A 291 -38.07 7.57 -8.06
C ILE A 291 -36.83 7.32 -8.94
N PRO A 292 -36.33 8.33 -9.69
CA PRO A 292 -35.17 8.15 -10.55
C PRO A 292 -33.89 7.89 -9.76
N PHE A 293 -33.01 7.07 -10.34
CA PHE A 293 -31.67 6.78 -9.83
C PHE A 293 -30.66 6.64 -10.97
N GLU A 294 -29.72 7.57 -11.04
CA GLU A 294 -28.60 7.61 -11.98
C GLU A 294 -27.24 7.59 -11.26
N GLY A 295 -27.24 7.16 -9.99
CA GLY A 295 -26.03 7.00 -9.19
C GLY A 295 -25.33 5.66 -9.43
N ILE A 296 -24.19 5.49 -8.74
CA ILE A 296 -23.39 4.27 -8.73
C ILE A 296 -23.55 3.61 -7.37
N ILE A 297 -23.74 2.30 -7.35
CA ILE A 297 -23.81 1.51 -6.12
C ILE A 297 -22.49 0.77 -5.94
N LEU A 298 -21.81 1.06 -4.85
CA LEU A 298 -20.58 0.42 -4.40
C LEU A 298 -20.89 -0.42 -3.16
N ALA A 299 -20.61 -1.71 -3.22
CA ALA A 299 -20.73 -2.60 -2.08
C ALA A 299 -19.37 -3.21 -1.75
N HIS A 300 -19.16 -3.58 -0.49
CA HIS A 300 -17.99 -4.37 -0.09
C HIS A 300 -18.32 -5.28 1.08
N SER A 301 -17.72 -6.47 1.08
CA SER A 301 -17.94 -7.45 2.13
C SER A 301 -16.77 -8.44 2.24
N ASN A 302 -16.84 -9.37 3.20
CA ASN A 302 -15.81 -10.40 3.38
C ASN A 302 -16.09 -11.68 2.56
N GLU A 303 -15.10 -12.56 2.48
CA GLU A 303 -15.19 -13.79 1.68
C GLU A 303 -16.22 -14.80 2.23
N SER A 304 -16.37 -14.89 3.55
CA SER A 304 -17.36 -15.77 4.18
C SER A 304 -18.79 -15.38 3.82
N GLU A 305 -19.11 -14.09 3.87
CA GLU A 305 -20.42 -13.54 3.49
C GLU A 305 -20.70 -13.77 2.01
N TRP A 306 -19.72 -13.52 1.15
CA TRP A 306 -19.84 -13.79 -0.28
C TRP A 306 -20.11 -15.27 -0.57
N LYS A 307 -19.38 -16.19 0.07
CA LYS A 307 -19.60 -17.63 -0.11
C LYS A 307 -20.99 -18.06 0.34
N GLN A 308 -21.45 -17.56 1.49
CA GLN A 308 -22.81 -17.83 1.99
C GLN A 308 -23.87 -17.28 1.02
N PHE A 309 -23.70 -16.04 0.55
CA PHE A 309 -24.61 -15.40 -0.38
C PHE A 309 -24.67 -16.12 -1.73
N LYS A 310 -23.52 -16.48 -2.30
CA LYS A 310 -23.40 -17.18 -3.59
C LYS A 310 -23.99 -18.59 -3.56
N ASN A 311 -23.86 -19.30 -2.44
CA ASN A 311 -24.38 -20.67 -2.31
C ASN A 311 -25.92 -20.73 -2.19
N ASN A 312 -26.58 -19.61 -1.92
CA ASN A 312 -28.03 -19.54 -1.82
C ASN A 312 -28.68 -19.32 -3.20
N LYS A 313 -29.42 -20.32 -3.70
CA LYS A 313 -30.07 -20.28 -5.02
C LYS A 313 -31.07 -19.13 -5.18
N ASN A 314 -31.67 -18.64 -4.10
CA ASN A 314 -32.60 -17.50 -4.16
C ASN A 314 -31.91 -16.19 -4.57
N ASN A 315 -30.57 -16.15 -4.51
CA ASN A 315 -29.78 -14.97 -4.79
C ASN A 315 -29.21 -14.96 -6.23
N GLU A 316 -29.53 -15.95 -7.06
CA GLU A 316 -28.96 -16.11 -8.41
C GLU A 316 -29.15 -14.85 -9.27
N ALA A 317 -30.34 -14.23 -9.23
CA ALA A 317 -30.64 -12.99 -9.95
C ALA A 317 -29.75 -11.79 -9.54
N PHE A 318 -29.18 -11.79 -8.32
CA PHE A 318 -28.25 -10.76 -7.88
C PHE A 318 -26.84 -10.98 -8.42
N LEU A 319 -26.43 -12.23 -8.66
CA LEU A 319 -25.05 -12.55 -9.05
C LEU A 319 -24.69 -11.93 -10.40
N ASP A 320 -25.61 -11.93 -11.36
CA ASP A 320 -25.41 -11.31 -12.68
C ASP A 320 -25.35 -9.78 -12.63
N ARG A 321 -25.82 -9.18 -11.53
CA ARG A 321 -25.87 -7.73 -11.31
C ARG A 321 -24.70 -7.20 -10.51
N ILE A 322 -23.68 -8.02 -10.26
CA ILE A 322 -22.52 -7.65 -9.45
C ILE A 322 -21.25 -7.72 -10.29
N TYR A 323 -20.53 -6.60 -10.35
CA TYR A 323 -19.18 -6.54 -10.90
C TYR A 323 -18.18 -6.76 -9.76
N ILE A 324 -17.58 -7.95 -9.70
CA ILE A 324 -16.69 -8.35 -8.60
C ILE A 324 -15.26 -7.88 -8.88
N VAL A 325 -14.71 -7.09 -7.97
CA VAL A 325 -13.28 -6.76 -7.91
C VAL A 325 -12.69 -7.39 -6.65
N LYS A 326 -11.75 -8.33 -6.84
CA LYS A 326 -11.01 -8.93 -5.72
C LYS A 326 -9.92 -7.97 -5.24
N VAL A 327 -9.87 -7.75 -3.93
CA VAL A 327 -8.91 -6.88 -3.25
C VAL A 327 -8.11 -7.73 -2.24
N PRO A 328 -7.07 -8.46 -2.72
CA PRO A 328 -6.22 -9.26 -1.85
C PRO A 328 -5.29 -8.38 -1.00
N TYR A 329 -4.69 -8.96 0.04
CA TYR A 329 -3.59 -8.30 0.74
C TYR A 329 -2.36 -8.11 -0.18
N CYS A 330 -1.51 -7.14 0.16
CA CYS A 330 -0.25 -6.96 -0.54
C CYS A 330 0.66 -8.19 -0.35
N LEU A 331 1.19 -8.71 -1.47
CA LEU A 331 2.08 -9.86 -1.50
C LEU A 331 3.54 -9.49 -1.77
N ARG A 332 3.84 -8.18 -1.86
CA ARG A 332 5.19 -7.68 -2.11
C ARG A 332 5.70 -6.96 -0.87
N VAL A 333 6.90 -7.34 -0.44
CA VAL A 333 7.49 -6.86 0.81
C VAL A 333 7.76 -5.36 0.73
N SER A 334 8.31 -4.87 -0.38
CA SER A 334 8.64 -3.45 -0.53
C SER A 334 7.40 -2.55 -0.52
N GLU A 335 6.28 -3.01 -1.08
CA GLU A 335 5.00 -2.29 -1.11
C GLU A 335 4.31 -2.35 0.26
N GLU A 336 4.34 -3.49 0.95
CA GLU A 336 3.83 -3.61 2.32
C GLU A 336 4.61 -2.70 3.29
N MET A 337 5.94 -2.56 3.12
CA MET A 337 6.73 -1.59 3.89
C MET A 337 6.24 -0.15 3.71
N LYS A 338 5.87 0.25 2.49
CA LYS A 338 5.32 1.58 2.20
C LYS A 338 3.96 1.79 2.86
N ILE A 339 3.15 0.73 2.97
CA ILE A 339 1.89 0.78 3.72
C ILE A 339 2.17 1.11 5.20
N TYR A 340 3.15 0.46 5.82
CA TYR A 340 3.50 0.73 7.21
C TYR A 340 4.10 2.12 7.42
N ASP A 341 4.99 2.55 6.53
CA ASP A 341 5.57 3.89 6.53
C ASP A 341 4.46 4.97 6.44
N LYS A 342 3.48 4.79 5.54
CA LYS A 342 2.29 5.65 5.46
C LYS A 342 1.50 5.68 6.79
N LEU A 343 1.24 4.52 7.39
CA LEU A 343 0.50 4.44 8.65
C LEU A 343 1.23 5.13 9.81
N ILE A 344 2.54 4.93 9.91
CA ILE A 344 3.38 5.53 10.96
C ILE A 344 3.49 7.05 10.78
N ARG A 345 3.66 7.54 9.55
CA ARG A 345 3.70 8.98 9.24
C ARG A 345 2.43 9.72 9.65
N ASN A 346 1.29 9.06 9.61
CA ASN A 346 0.01 9.61 10.02
C ASN A 346 -0.27 9.48 11.53
N SER A 347 0.74 9.08 12.32
CA SER A 347 0.63 8.86 13.77
C SER A 347 1.63 9.72 14.55
N SER A 348 1.49 9.76 15.88
CA SER A 348 2.48 10.40 16.76
C SER A 348 3.86 9.74 16.73
N LEU A 349 3.98 8.56 16.12
CA LEU A 349 5.24 7.82 15.95
C LEU A 349 6.03 8.27 14.71
N ALA A 350 5.56 9.26 13.94
CA ALA A 350 6.20 9.70 12.71
C ALA A 350 7.68 10.11 12.89
N ASN A 351 8.02 10.70 14.04
CA ASN A 351 9.37 11.14 14.38
C ASN A 351 10.10 10.17 15.33
N ALA A 352 9.47 9.05 15.70
CA ALA A 352 10.08 8.08 16.61
C ALA A 352 11.20 7.30 15.89
N PRO A 353 12.38 7.10 16.52
CA PRO A 353 13.45 6.32 15.92
C PRO A 353 13.00 4.90 15.57
N CYS A 354 13.26 4.48 14.34
CA CYS A 354 12.94 3.15 13.83
C CYS A 354 14.19 2.53 13.23
N ALA A 355 14.74 1.53 13.92
CA ALA A 355 15.97 0.89 13.51
C ALA A 355 15.82 0.23 12.12
N PRO A 356 16.84 0.34 11.25
CA PRO A 356 16.87 -0.31 9.95
C PRO A 356 16.47 -1.78 10.00
N GLY A 357 15.66 -2.20 9.02
CA GLY A 357 15.19 -3.59 8.90
C GLY A 357 13.94 -3.91 9.72
N THR A 358 13.49 -3.05 10.64
CA THR A 358 12.30 -3.31 11.47
C THR A 358 11.02 -3.43 10.62
N LEU A 359 10.73 -2.42 9.79
CA LEU A 359 9.57 -2.45 8.90
C LEU A 359 9.68 -3.57 7.85
N LYS A 360 10.90 -3.83 7.35
CA LYS A 360 11.16 -4.92 6.40
C LYS A 360 10.85 -6.28 7.02
N MET A 361 11.30 -6.54 8.24
CA MET A 361 11.05 -7.79 8.95
C MET A 361 9.55 -7.99 9.23
N MET A 362 8.85 -6.94 9.65
CA MET A 362 7.38 -7.00 9.83
C MET A 362 6.67 -7.29 8.50
N ALA A 363 7.09 -6.64 7.42
CA ALA A 363 6.50 -6.84 6.10
C ALA A 363 6.76 -8.27 5.58
N GLN A 364 7.97 -8.81 5.79
CA GLN A 364 8.29 -10.21 5.47
C GLN A 364 7.39 -11.18 6.25
N PHE A 365 7.22 -10.98 7.56
CA PHE A 365 6.34 -11.81 8.38
C PHE A 365 4.89 -11.78 7.87
N ALA A 366 4.37 -10.59 7.59
CA ALA A 366 3.01 -10.41 7.09
C ALA A 366 2.83 -11.07 5.71
N VAL A 367 3.75 -10.86 4.76
CA VAL A 367 3.67 -11.45 3.41
C VAL A 367 3.78 -12.97 3.47
N LEU A 368 4.71 -13.54 4.25
CA LEU A 368 4.84 -14.99 4.44
C LEU A 368 3.52 -15.62 4.93
N SER A 369 2.78 -14.92 5.79
CA SER A 369 1.49 -15.40 6.29
C SER A 369 0.37 -15.42 5.24
N ARG A 370 0.54 -14.72 4.10
CA ARG A 370 -0.46 -14.52 3.04
C ARG A 370 -0.21 -15.37 1.80
N LEU A 371 1.00 -15.88 1.64
CA LEU A 371 1.41 -16.72 0.52
C LEU A 371 0.97 -18.16 0.73
N LYS A 372 0.50 -18.80 -0.34
CA LYS A 372 0.23 -20.24 -0.35
C LYS A 372 1.52 -21.03 -0.50
N ASP A 373 1.58 -22.19 0.16
CA ASP A 373 2.75 -23.08 0.12
C ASP A 373 3.02 -23.59 -1.31
N PRO A 374 4.23 -23.39 -1.83
CA PRO A 374 4.62 -23.96 -3.12
C PRO A 374 5.06 -25.42 -2.99
N GLU A 375 4.83 -26.24 -4.02
CA GLU A 375 5.14 -27.69 -3.98
C GLU A 375 6.64 -28.01 -3.93
N ASN A 376 7.46 -27.34 -4.74
CA ASN A 376 8.86 -27.74 -5.00
C ASN A 376 9.90 -26.64 -4.68
N SER A 377 9.55 -25.63 -3.90
CA SER A 377 10.46 -24.51 -3.56
C SER A 377 10.23 -24.03 -2.14
N SER A 378 11.13 -23.22 -1.58
CA SER A 378 10.87 -22.61 -0.26
C SER A 378 9.83 -21.48 -0.36
N LEU A 379 9.01 -21.30 0.68
CA LEU A 379 8.05 -20.18 0.76
C LEU A 379 8.77 -18.82 0.77
N PHE A 380 9.96 -18.78 1.38
CA PHE A 380 10.78 -17.56 1.41
C PHE A 380 11.27 -17.17 0.01
N SER A 381 11.71 -18.15 -0.79
CA SER A 381 12.12 -17.92 -2.18
C SER A 381 10.95 -17.36 -3.00
N LYS A 382 9.74 -17.90 -2.81
CA LYS A 382 8.52 -17.37 -3.43
C LYS A 382 8.27 -15.90 -3.05
N MET A 383 8.38 -15.55 -1.77
CA MET A 383 8.23 -14.16 -1.30
C MET A 383 9.23 -13.22 -2.00
N GLN A 384 10.49 -13.61 -2.11
CA GLN A 384 11.53 -12.81 -2.77
C GLN A 384 11.25 -12.62 -4.28
N VAL A 385 10.78 -13.67 -4.96
CA VAL A 385 10.40 -13.60 -6.38
C VAL A 385 9.21 -12.64 -6.57
N TYR A 386 8.22 -12.64 -5.67
CA TYR A 386 7.11 -11.68 -5.72
C TYR A 386 7.59 -10.24 -5.55
N ASP A 387 8.61 -10.02 -4.73
CA ASP A 387 9.24 -8.70 -4.56
C ASP A 387 10.17 -8.32 -5.73
N GLY A 388 10.31 -9.16 -6.76
CA GLY A 388 11.12 -8.89 -7.95
C GLY A 388 12.62 -9.17 -7.79
N GLU A 389 13.01 -9.95 -6.78
CA GLU A 389 14.39 -10.41 -6.61
C GLU A 389 14.73 -11.54 -7.61
N ASN A 390 15.98 -11.59 -8.07
CA ASN A 390 16.45 -12.66 -8.95
C ASN A 390 17.15 -13.73 -8.13
N LEU A 391 16.57 -14.94 -8.10
CA LEU A 391 17.09 -16.06 -7.29
C LEU A 391 17.81 -17.14 -8.09
N LYS A 392 18.02 -16.95 -9.41
CA LYS A 392 18.62 -17.99 -10.27
C LYS A 392 19.98 -18.49 -9.77
N ASP A 393 20.78 -17.62 -9.17
CA ASP A 393 22.13 -17.95 -8.70
C ASP A 393 22.14 -18.47 -7.24
N THR A 394 21.12 -18.13 -6.45
CA THR A 394 21.05 -18.45 -5.01
C THR A 394 20.18 -19.66 -4.70
N ASP A 395 19.10 -19.88 -5.46
CA ASP A 395 18.17 -20.99 -5.29
C ASP A 395 17.71 -21.55 -6.65
N PRO A 396 18.34 -22.63 -7.13
CA PRO A 396 17.99 -23.26 -8.40
C PRO A 396 16.56 -23.85 -8.44
N LYS A 397 15.92 -24.03 -7.28
CA LYS A 397 14.55 -24.56 -7.18
C LYS A 397 13.49 -23.45 -7.27
N ALA A 398 13.89 -22.17 -7.27
CA ALA A 398 12.96 -21.06 -7.39
C ALA A 398 12.30 -21.03 -8.77
N LYS A 399 10.97 -20.91 -8.80
CA LYS A 399 10.17 -20.84 -10.03
C LYS A 399 10.00 -19.40 -10.51
N SER A 400 9.49 -19.23 -11.73
CA SER A 400 9.13 -17.91 -12.25
C SER A 400 7.89 -17.33 -11.52
N LEU A 401 7.73 -16.00 -11.57
CA LEU A 401 6.58 -15.33 -10.94
C LEU A 401 5.24 -15.83 -11.49
N GLN A 402 5.18 -16.04 -12.81
CA GLN A 402 3.96 -16.51 -13.48
C GLN A 402 3.58 -17.91 -13.01
N GLU A 403 4.55 -18.84 -12.97
CA GLU A 403 4.31 -20.19 -12.45
C GLU A 403 3.79 -20.15 -11.01
N TYR A 404 4.39 -19.35 -10.13
CA TYR A 404 3.91 -19.23 -8.76
C TYR A 404 2.46 -18.73 -8.66
N ARG A 405 2.09 -17.74 -9.49
CA ARG A 405 0.70 -17.24 -9.56
C ARG A 405 -0.25 -18.34 -10.07
N ASP A 406 0.16 -19.07 -11.09
CA ASP A 406 -0.66 -20.14 -11.68
C ASP A 406 -0.89 -21.28 -10.66
N TYR A 407 0.13 -21.68 -9.89
CA TYR A 407 0.01 -22.69 -8.83
C TYR A 407 -0.85 -22.21 -7.65
N ALA A 408 -0.71 -20.93 -7.25
CA ALA A 408 -1.43 -20.41 -6.09
C ALA A 408 -2.92 -20.15 -6.38
N GLY A 409 -3.25 -19.88 -7.65
CA GLY A 409 -4.60 -19.61 -8.12
C GLY A 409 -5.14 -18.26 -7.67
N VAL A 410 -6.43 -18.05 -7.93
CA VAL A 410 -7.13 -16.75 -7.80
C VAL A 410 -7.40 -16.26 -6.38
N ASP A 411 -7.07 -17.05 -5.36
CA ASP A 411 -7.35 -16.75 -3.95
C ASP A 411 -6.06 -16.50 -3.14
N GLU A 412 -4.91 -16.37 -3.82
CA GLU A 412 -3.69 -15.98 -3.13
C GLU A 412 -3.79 -14.56 -2.55
N GLY A 413 -3.32 -14.38 -1.32
CA GLY A 413 -3.45 -13.10 -0.59
C GLY A 413 -4.85 -12.80 -0.05
N MET A 414 -5.81 -13.72 -0.18
CA MET A 414 -7.15 -13.59 0.42
C MET A 414 -7.21 -14.05 1.88
N SER A 415 -6.14 -14.65 2.39
CA SER A 415 -5.98 -15.08 3.78
C SER A 415 -4.64 -14.63 4.37
N GLY A 416 -4.45 -14.83 5.68
CA GLY A 416 -3.24 -14.43 6.40
C GLY A 416 -3.43 -13.19 7.28
N LEU A 417 -2.32 -12.61 7.73
CA LEU A 417 -2.33 -11.52 8.70
C LEU A 417 -2.72 -10.18 8.05
N SER A 418 -3.70 -9.53 8.65
CA SER A 418 -4.18 -8.20 8.21
C SER A 418 -3.16 -7.10 8.46
N THR A 419 -3.23 -6.03 7.68
CA THR A 419 -2.45 -4.80 7.94
C THR A 419 -2.75 -4.22 9.33
N ARG A 420 -3.98 -4.40 9.85
CA ARG A 420 -4.35 -3.98 11.21
C ARG A 420 -3.59 -4.78 12.28
N PHE A 421 -3.39 -6.08 12.08
CA PHE A 421 -2.58 -6.90 12.96
C PHE A 421 -1.12 -6.39 13.00
N ALA A 422 -0.51 -6.20 11.82
CA ALA A 422 0.84 -5.67 11.71
C ALA A 422 1.00 -4.29 12.39
N TYR A 423 0.04 -3.39 12.20
CA TYR A 423 0.08 -2.07 12.83
C TYR A 423 -0.03 -2.13 14.37
N LYS A 424 -0.84 -3.05 14.92
CA LYS A 424 -0.88 -3.31 16.37
C LYS A 424 0.45 -3.83 16.90
N ILE A 425 1.12 -4.73 16.16
CA ILE A 425 2.46 -5.21 16.52
C ILE A 425 3.45 -4.05 16.54
N LEU A 426 3.52 -3.27 15.46
CA LEU A 426 4.42 -2.12 15.39
C LEU A 426 4.18 -1.14 16.55
N SER A 427 2.92 -0.82 16.84
CA SER A 427 2.57 0.03 17.99
C SER A 427 3.09 -0.53 19.32
N LYS A 428 2.99 -1.85 19.55
CA LYS A 428 3.57 -2.50 20.75
C LYS A 428 5.09 -2.45 20.76
N VAL A 429 5.74 -2.59 19.61
CA VAL A 429 7.20 -2.56 19.49
C VAL A 429 7.74 -1.15 19.76
N PHE A 430 7.13 -0.11 19.20
CA PHE A 430 7.50 1.28 19.46
C PHE A 430 7.35 1.67 20.94
N ASN A 431 6.42 1.04 21.66
CA ASN A 431 6.13 1.31 23.08
C ASN A 431 6.63 0.17 24.00
N PHE A 432 7.59 -0.64 23.54
CA PHE A 432 8.08 -1.77 24.31
C PHE A 432 8.97 -1.33 25.48
N ASP A 433 9.83 -0.35 25.26
CA ASP A 433 10.70 0.22 26.29
C ASP A 433 10.00 1.39 26.99
N HIS A 434 9.99 1.40 28.32
CA HIS A 434 9.42 2.49 29.11
C HIS A 434 10.23 3.78 29.05
N SER A 435 11.49 3.70 28.62
CA SER A 435 12.46 4.79 28.65
C SER A 435 12.65 5.50 27.32
N GLU A 436 12.26 4.89 26.20
CA GLU A 436 12.25 5.52 24.87
C GLU A 436 11.13 4.98 23.98
N VAL A 437 10.53 5.84 23.16
CA VAL A 437 9.57 5.43 22.13
C VAL A 437 10.35 5.17 20.85
N ALA A 438 10.73 3.92 20.62
CA ALA A 438 11.54 3.53 19.48
C ALA A 438 11.30 2.07 19.09
N ALA A 439 11.43 1.75 17.80
CA ALA A 439 11.23 0.40 17.30
C ALA A 439 12.55 -0.24 16.85
N ASN A 440 12.74 -1.52 17.19
CA ASN A 440 13.89 -2.30 16.72
C ASN A 440 13.53 -3.76 16.42
N PRO A 441 14.33 -4.47 15.60
CA PRO A 441 13.99 -5.82 15.16
C PRO A 441 14.04 -6.87 16.27
N VAL A 442 14.84 -6.67 17.33
CA VAL A 442 14.93 -7.63 18.45
C VAL A 442 13.65 -7.59 19.29
N HIS A 443 13.17 -6.40 19.62
CA HIS A 443 11.86 -6.22 20.25
C HIS A 443 10.75 -6.73 19.34
N LEU A 444 10.84 -6.51 18.02
CA LEU A 444 9.87 -7.03 17.06
C LEU A 444 9.78 -8.56 17.09
N LEU A 445 10.91 -9.28 17.04
CA LEU A 445 10.93 -10.75 17.12
C LEU A 445 10.25 -11.24 18.41
N TYR A 446 10.62 -10.66 19.56
CA TYR A 446 10.02 -11.03 20.85
C TYR A 446 8.52 -10.74 20.91
N VAL A 447 8.08 -9.56 20.47
CA VAL A 447 6.65 -9.18 20.46
C VAL A 447 5.86 -10.06 19.50
N LEU A 448 6.43 -10.44 18.35
CA LEU A 448 5.80 -11.36 17.40
C LEU A 448 5.59 -12.74 18.02
N GLU A 449 6.64 -13.35 18.61
CA GLU A 449 6.51 -14.66 19.27
C GLU A 449 5.42 -14.63 20.34
N LYS A 450 5.45 -13.62 21.22
CA LYS A 450 4.45 -13.47 22.29
C LYS A 450 3.05 -13.21 21.75
N GLN A 451 2.91 -12.48 20.65
CA GLN A 451 1.59 -12.21 20.08
C GLN A 451 1.02 -13.46 19.39
N VAL A 452 1.85 -14.24 18.69
CA VAL A 452 1.42 -15.49 18.05
C VAL A 452 0.89 -16.47 19.10
N GLU A 453 1.58 -16.64 20.23
CA GLU A 453 1.13 -17.46 21.37
C GLU A 453 -0.20 -16.94 21.98
N ARG A 454 -0.41 -15.62 22.01
CA ARG A 454 -1.58 -15.00 22.63
C ARG A 454 -2.84 -15.03 21.77
N GLU A 455 -2.71 -15.01 20.44
CA GLU A 455 -3.87 -15.00 19.54
C GLU A 455 -4.57 -16.36 19.44
N GLN A 456 -4.00 -17.42 20.01
CA GLN A 456 -4.59 -18.76 20.03
C GLN A 456 -5.00 -19.23 18.63
N PHE A 457 -4.07 -19.10 17.67
CA PHE A 457 -4.28 -19.62 16.32
C PHE A 457 -4.48 -21.14 16.35
N PRO A 458 -5.06 -21.73 15.28
CA PRO A 458 -5.03 -23.17 15.12
C PRO A 458 -3.59 -23.71 15.27
N PRO A 459 -3.36 -24.85 15.95
CA PRO A 459 -2.01 -25.32 16.28
C PRO A 459 -1.04 -25.38 15.09
N GLU A 460 -1.54 -25.77 13.92
CA GLU A 460 -0.76 -25.81 12.68
C GLU A 460 -0.30 -24.41 12.22
N VAL A 461 -1.17 -23.40 12.33
CA VAL A 461 -0.88 -22.02 11.94
C VAL A 461 0.08 -21.38 12.94
N GLU A 462 -0.13 -21.64 14.23
CA GLU A 462 0.77 -21.16 15.29
C GLU A 462 2.18 -21.68 15.08
N GLN A 463 2.33 -23.00 14.89
CA GLN A 463 3.64 -23.62 14.61
C GLN A 463 4.26 -23.04 13.35
N LYS A 464 3.48 -22.89 12.26
CA LYS A 464 3.95 -22.29 11.00
C LYS A 464 4.49 -20.87 11.19
N TYR A 465 3.79 -20.03 11.96
CA TYR A 465 4.24 -18.67 12.23
C TYR A 465 5.48 -18.62 13.13
N LEU A 466 5.58 -19.50 14.12
CA LEU A 466 6.80 -19.63 14.94
C LEU A 466 7.99 -20.11 14.10
N THR A 467 7.79 -21.04 13.18
CA THR A 467 8.79 -21.46 12.19
C THR A 467 9.26 -20.28 11.34
N PHE A 468 8.35 -19.42 10.87
CA PHE A 468 8.75 -18.23 10.11
C PHE A 468 9.68 -17.31 10.90
N ILE A 469 9.37 -17.09 12.18
CA ILE A 469 10.19 -16.25 13.06
C ILE A 469 11.58 -16.88 13.27
N LYS A 470 11.63 -18.17 13.64
CA LYS A 470 12.85 -18.85 14.06
C LYS A 470 13.75 -19.29 12.92
N GLU A 471 13.19 -19.74 11.79
CA GLU A 471 13.96 -20.32 10.68
C GLU A 471 14.19 -19.31 9.54
N PHE A 472 13.30 -18.34 9.35
CA PHE A 472 13.44 -17.38 8.24
C PHE A 472 13.89 -16.00 8.69
N LEU A 473 13.20 -15.38 9.66
CA LEU A 473 13.43 -13.99 10.02
C LEU A 473 14.67 -13.81 10.91
N ALA A 474 14.77 -14.58 12.00
CA ALA A 474 15.88 -14.45 12.95
C ALA A 474 17.25 -14.74 12.32
N PRO A 475 17.48 -15.86 11.59
CA PRO A 475 18.80 -16.17 11.04
C PRO A 475 19.26 -15.14 10.01
N LYS A 476 18.36 -14.70 9.12
CA LYS A 476 18.67 -13.66 8.12
C LYS A 476 18.94 -12.31 8.76
N TYR A 477 18.27 -12.00 9.86
CA TYR A 477 18.57 -10.79 10.61
C TYR A 477 19.93 -10.87 11.31
N VAL A 478 20.33 -12.03 11.83
CA VAL A 478 21.69 -12.25 12.38
C VAL A 478 22.75 -11.98 11.32
N GLU A 479 22.56 -12.46 10.09
CA GLU A 479 23.47 -12.17 8.98
C GLU A 479 23.51 -10.68 8.63
N PHE A 480 22.35 -10.03 8.56
CA PHE A 480 22.23 -8.61 8.27
C PHE A 480 22.91 -7.75 9.34
N ILE A 481 22.57 -7.94 10.61
CA ILE A 481 23.14 -7.16 11.71
C ILE A 481 24.62 -7.47 11.90
N GLY A 482 25.06 -8.70 11.64
CA GLY A 482 26.47 -9.07 11.65
C GLY A 482 27.27 -8.25 10.64
N LYS A 483 26.77 -8.13 9.40
CA LYS A 483 27.39 -7.28 8.36
C LYS A 483 27.37 -5.80 8.74
N GLU A 484 26.27 -5.31 9.30
CA GLU A 484 26.14 -3.91 9.74
C GLU A 484 27.13 -3.55 10.85
N ILE A 485 27.22 -4.39 11.90
CA ILE A 485 28.17 -4.23 13.00
C ILE A 485 29.60 -4.30 12.48
N GLN A 486 29.92 -5.28 11.64
CA GLN A 486 31.23 -5.44 11.02
C GLN A 486 31.63 -4.22 10.18
N THR A 487 30.71 -3.67 9.39
CA THR A 487 30.96 -2.49 8.55
C THR A 487 31.20 -1.25 9.43
N ALA A 488 30.34 -1.01 10.42
CA ALA A 488 30.50 0.09 11.36
C ALA A 488 31.79 -0.03 12.19
N TYR A 489 32.26 -1.26 12.44
CA TYR A 489 33.52 -1.54 13.11
C TYR A 489 34.75 -1.26 12.21
N LEU A 490 34.74 -1.66 10.94
CA LEU A 490 35.85 -1.40 10.02
C LEU A 490 36.12 0.10 9.83
N GLU A 491 35.06 0.89 9.80
CA GLU A 491 35.15 2.35 9.68
C GLU A 491 35.83 3.00 10.91
N SER A 492 35.88 2.33 12.07
CA SER A 492 36.66 2.78 13.25
C SER A 492 38.16 2.56 13.11
N TYR A 493 38.57 1.68 12.21
CA TYR A 493 39.88 1.04 12.22
C TYR A 493 40.60 1.24 10.89
N SER A 494 40.56 2.46 10.35
CA SER A 494 41.37 2.83 9.19
C SER A 494 42.86 2.57 9.44
N GLU A 495 43.35 2.86 10.66
CA GLU A 495 44.74 2.62 11.06
C GLU A 495 45.08 1.12 11.20
N TYR A 496 44.16 0.29 11.73
CA TYR A 496 44.40 -1.16 11.82
C TYR A 496 44.34 -1.82 10.44
N GLY A 497 43.42 -1.38 9.58
CA GLY A 497 43.38 -1.76 8.16
C GLY A 497 44.67 -1.39 7.44
N GLN A 498 45.18 -0.20 7.72
CA GLN A 498 46.45 0.27 7.20
C GLN A 498 47.63 -0.55 7.74
N ASN A 499 47.64 -0.91 9.02
CA ASN A 499 48.70 -1.74 9.61
C ASN A 499 48.73 -3.15 9.02
N ILE A 500 47.58 -3.80 8.84
CA ILE A 500 47.51 -5.12 8.15
C ILE A 500 47.98 -4.98 6.70
N PHE A 501 47.57 -3.91 6.01
CA PHE A 501 47.99 -3.62 4.64
C PHE A 501 49.51 -3.44 4.53
N ASP A 502 50.09 -2.58 5.35
CA ASP A 502 51.50 -2.24 5.33
C ASP A 502 52.36 -3.47 5.69
N ARG A 503 51.92 -4.26 6.68
CA ARG A 503 52.58 -5.50 7.09
C ARG A 503 52.48 -6.57 6.02
N TYR A 504 51.31 -6.73 5.38
CA TYR A 504 51.13 -7.67 4.26
C TYR A 504 52.03 -7.33 3.08
N VAL A 505 52.09 -6.05 2.68
CA VAL A 505 52.95 -5.59 1.59
C VAL A 505 54.43 -5.85 1.90
N THR A 506 54.86 -5.56 3.13
CA THR A 506 56.24 -5.79 3.56
C THR A 506 56.56 -7.28 3.50
N PHE A 507 55.74 -8.13 4.14
CA PHE A 507 55.97 -9.58 4.13
C PHE A 507 55.94 -10.18 2.72
N ALA A 508 55.04 -9.71 1.85
CA ALA A 508 54.96 -10.15 0.47
C ALA A 508 56.22 -9.76 -0.33
N ASP A 509 56.75 -8.55 -0.13
CA ASP A 509 57.97 -8.07 -0.80
C ASP A 509 59.20 -8.90 -0.40
N TYR A 510 59.43 -9.10 0.90
CA TYR A 510 60.52 -9.96 1.39
C TYR A 510 60.38 -11.42 0.93
N TRP A 511 59.16 -11.94 0.87
CA TRP A 511 58.90 -13.30 0.37
C TRP A 511 59.15 -13.45 -1.15
N ILE A 512 58.90 -12.40 -1.94
CA ILE A 512 59.20 -12.36 -3.39
C ILE A 512 60.70 -12.26 -3.62
N GLN A 513 61.39 -11.42 -2.84
CA GLN A 513 62.84 -11.18 -2.95
C GLN A 513 63.70 -12.30 -2.34
N ASP A 514 63.08 -13.30 -1.71
CA ASP A 514 63.75 -14.42 -1.05
C ASP A 514 64.74 -13.98 0.04
N GLN A 515 64.34 -12.94 0.80
CA GLN A 515 65.12 -12.37 1.89
C GLN A 515 64.46 -12.67 3.24
N GLU A 516 65.29 -12.81 4.27
CA GLU A 516 64.80 -12.89 5.65
C GLU A 516 64.31 -11.51 6.11
N TYR A 517 63.13 -11.49 6.72
CA TYR A 517 62.60 -10.27 7.33
C TYR A 517 62.88 -10.30 8.82
N ARG A 518 63.59 -9.28 9.32
CA ARG A 518 63.81 -9.10 10.75
C ARG A 518 62.90 -8.00 11.26
N ASP A 519 62.02 -8.35 12.19
CA ASP A 519 61.10 -7.40 12.79
C ASP A 519 61.89 -6.36 13.62
N PRO A 520 61.77 -5.05 13.31
CA PRO A 520 62.50 -4.00 14.02
C PRO A 520 62.12 -3.87 15.49
N ASP A 521 60.89 -4.22 15.84
CA ASP A 521 60.30 -3.99 17.16
C ASP A 521 60.47 -5.20 18.08
N THR A 522 60.33 -6.42 17.54
CA THR A 522 60.46 -7.66 18.32
C THR A 522 61.82 -8.34 18.18
N GLY A 523 62.58 -8.03 17.12
CA GLY A 523 63.85 -8.66 16.80
C GLY A 523 63.73 -10.10 16.25
N GLU A 524 62.51 -10.63 16.08
CA GLU A 524 62.27 -11.93 15.47
C GLU A 524 62.68 -11.93 13.99
N SER A 525 63.34 -13.01 13.56
CA SER A 525 63.66 -13.23 12.15
C SER A 525 62.66 -14.21 11.55
N PHE A 526 61.99 -13.78 10.48
CA PHE A 526 61.06 -14.58 9.72
C PHE A 526 61.78 -15.11 8.48
N ASP A 527 61.94 -16.44 8.43
CA ASP A 527 62.40 -17.13 7.23
C ASP A 527 61.28 -17.18 6.18
N ARG A 528 61.63 -17.59 4.95
CA ARG A 528 60.67 -17.65 3.84
C ARG A 528 59.44 -18.52 4.18
N THR A 529 59.65 -19.60 4.93
CA THR A 529 58.59 -20.54 5.35
C THR A 529 57.62 -19.87 6.32
N SER A 530 58.13 -19.12 7.30
CA SER A 530 57.33 -18.39 8.29
C SER A 530 56.60 -17.20 7.67
N LEU A 531 57.25 -16.47 6.76
CA LEU A 531 56.58 -15.41 5.97
C LEU A 531 55.42 -15.97 5.15
N ASN A 532 55.58 -17.13 4.52
CA ASN A 532 54.49 -17.77 3.81
C ASN A 532 53.32 -18.14 4.74
N ALA A 533 53.61 -18.64 5.95
CA ALA A 533 52.59 -18.98 6.93
C ALA A 533 51.79 -17.75 7.39
N GLU A 534 52.45 -16.61 7.62
CA GLU A 534 51.77 -15.35 7.97
C GLU A 534 50.93 -14.78 6.81
N LEU A 535 51.44 -14.81 5.58
CA LEU A 535 50.68 -14.38 4.40
C LEU A 535 49.47 -15.28 4.15
N GLU A 536 49.60 -16.60 4.31
CA GLU A 536 48.49 -17.55 4.17
C GLU A 536 47.37 -17.30 5.19
N LYS A 537 47.68 -16.84 6.41
CA LYS A 537 46.66 -16.49 7.42
C LYS A 537 45.73 -15.37 6.95
N ILE A 538 46.21 -14.50 6.06
CA ILE A 538 45.46 -13.37 5.49
C ILE A 538 44.75 -13.79 4.19
N GLU A 539 45.40 -14.61 3.37
CA GLU A 539 44.91 -15.00 2.03
C GLU A 539 43.87 -16.13 2.06
N LYS A 540 43.99 -17.10 2.99
CA LYS A 540 43.06 -18.25 3.11
C LYS A 540 41.61 -17.85 3.35
N PRO A 541 41.28 -16.93 4.29
CA PRO A 541 39.90 -16.47 4.47
C PRO A 541 39.28 -15.87 3.21
N ALA A 542 40.11 -15.33 2.32
CA ALA A 542 39.66 -14.73 1.08
C ALA A 542 39.48 -15.71 -0.09
N GLY A 543 40.03 -16.92 0.01
CA GLY A 543 39.90 -17.97 -1.00
C GLY A 543 40.76 -17.73 -2.24
N ILE A 544 41.95 -17.16 -2.08
CA ILE A 544 42.85 -16.83 -3.19
C ILE A 544 43.41 -18.10 -3.84
N SER A 545 43.13 -18.29 -5.13
CA SER A 545 43.51 -19.50 -5.87
C SER A 545 44.99 -19.55 -6.26
N ASN A 546 45.60 -18.38 -6.53
CA ASN A 546 47.02 -18.27 -6.89
C ASN A 546 47.71 -17.19 -6.03
N PRO A 547 48.20 -17.54 -4.83
CA PRO A 547 48.84 -16.61 -3.91
C PRO A 547 50.07 -15.90 -4.48
N LYS A 548 50.86 -16.60 -5.31
CA LYS A 548 52.13 -16.06 -5.84
C LYS A 548 51.89 -14.88 -6.78
N ASP A 549 50.96 -15.03 -7.72
CA ASP A 549 50.61 -13.97 -8.66
C ASP A 549 49.91 -12.81 -7.95
N PHE A 550 49.06 -13.11 -6.98
CA PHE A 550 48.38 -12.11 -6.16
C PHE A 550 49.37 -11.23 -5.36
N ARG A 551 50.35 -11.85 -4.69
CA ARG A 551 51.41 -11.14 -3.95
C ARG A 551 52.22 -10.23 -4.87
N ASN A 552 52.64 -10.74 -6.04
CA ASN A 552 53.37 -9.97 -7.04
C ASN A 552 52.56 -8.78 -7.58
N GLU A 553 51.27 -8.97 -7.86
CA GLU A 553 50.39 -7.91 -8.37
C GLU A 553 50.28 -6.76 -7.36
N ILE A 554 50.09 -7.09 -6.08
CA ILE A 554 49.95 -6.11 -4.99
C ILE A 554 51.24 -5.34 -4.75
N VAL A 555 52.38 -6.03 -4.62
CA VAL A 555 53.66 -5.36 -4.35
C VAL A 555 53.99 -4.40 -5.50
N ASN A 556 53.79 -4.83 -6.75
CA ASN A 556 53.99 -3.96 -7.92
C ASN A 556 53.02 -2.77 -7.98
N PHE A 557 51.78 -2.92 -7.50
CA PHE A 557 50.85 -1.80 -7.37
C PHE A 557 51.34 -0.79 -6.32
N VAL A 558 51.72 -1.27 -5.13
CA VAL A 558 52.16 -0.41 -4.03
C VAL A 558 53.49 0.29 -4.34
N LEU A 559 54.45 -0.39 -4.98
CA LEU A 559 55.69 0.23 -5.44
C LEU A 559 55.44 1.36 -6.46
N ARG A 560 54.52 1.16 -7.42
CA ARG A 560 54.12 2.20 -8.37
C ARG A 560 53.41 3.38 -7.69
N ALA A 561 52.54 3.09 -6.72
CA ALA A 561 51.85 4.11 -5.94
C ALA A 561 52.81 4.92 -5.06
N ARG A 562 53.77 4.26 -4.39
CA ARG A 562 54.84 4.90 -3.61
C ARG A 562 55.70 5.82 -4.47
N ALA A 563 56.07 5.38 -5.67
CA ALA A 563 56.87 6.17 -6.61
C ALA A 563 56.14 7.44 -7.08
N SER A 564 54.81 7.39 -7.17
CA SER A 564 53.98 8.53 -7.59
C SER A 564 53.62 9.49 -6.43
N ASN A 565 53.59 8.99 -5.19
CA ASN A 565 53.16 9.73 -3.99
C ASN A 565 54.31 10.12 -3.03
N GLY A 566 55.53 10.34 -3.56
CA GLY A 566 56.65 10.82 -2.76
C GLY A 566 57.08 9.87 -1.63
N GLY A 567 56.95 8.56 -1.84
CA GLY A 567 57.40 7.53 -0.90
C GLY A 567 56.37 7.08 0.14
N LYS A 568 55.17 7.68 0.19
CA LYS A 568 54.10 7.24 1.10
C LYS A 568 53.34 6.04 0.56
N ASN A 569 53.00 5.10 1.45
CA ASN A 569 52.08 4.02 1.13
C ASN A 569 50.70 4.56 0.74
N PRO A 570 50.03 3.94 -0.25
CA PRO A 570 48.65 4.26 -0.55
C PRO A 570 47.74 3.79 0.61
N THR A 571 46.58 4.41 0.73
CA THR A 571 45.57 3.98 1.71
C THR A 571 45.14 2.55 1.41
N TRP A 572 44.88 1.74 2.43
CA TRP A 572 44.50 0.33 2.27
C TRP A 572 43.20 0.12 1.47
N THR A 573 42.37 1.16 1.37
CA THR A 573 41.14 1.22 0.56
C THR A 573 41.38 1.46 -0.92
N SER A 574 42.59 1.83 -1.34
CA SER A 574 42.90 2.21 -2.72
C SER A 574 42.88 1.05 -3.72
N TYR A 575 43.03 -0.19 -3.23
CA TYR A 575 43.08 -1.38 -4.07
C TYR A 575 42.01 -2.40 -3.67
N GLU A 576 40.97 -2.52 -4.50
CA GLU A 576 39.76 -3.29 -4.23
C GLU A 576 40.05 -4.76 -3.87
N LYS A 577 40.97 -5.42 -4.58
CA LYS A 577 41.26 -6.84 -4.33
C LYS A 577 41.89 -7.07 -2.96
N LEU A 578 42.86 -6.24 -2.56
CA LEU A 578 43.50 -6.38 -1.24
C LEU A 578 42.57 -5.90 -0.12
N ARG A 579 41.77 -4.86 -0.38
CA ARG A 579 40.70 -4.42 0.53
C ARG A 579 39.78 -5.59 0.88
N MET A 580 39.23 -6.30 -0.11
CA MET A 580 38.36 -7.46 0.13
C MET A 580 39.04 -8.57 0.95
N VAL A 581 40.35 -8.77 0.76
CA VAL A 581 41.12 -9.80 1.49
C VAL A 581 41.30 -9.38 2.95
N ILE A 582 41.70 -8.13 3.19
CA ILE A 582 41.87 -7.56 4.54
C ILE A 582 40.53 -7.55 5.27
N GLU A 583 39.44 -7.12 4.61
CA GLU A 583 38.09 -7.16 5.16
C GLU A 583 37.72 -8.58 5.60
N LYS A 584 37.87 -9.58 4.71
CA LYS A 584 37.60 -10.99 5.05
C LYS A 584 38.48 -11.53 6.18
N LYS A 585 39.75 -11.11 6.26
CA LYS A 585 40.64 -11.48 7.37
C LYS A 585 40.15 -10.90 8.69
N MET A 586 39.85 -9.59 8.72
CA MET A 586 39.31 -8.95 9.91
C MET A 586 37.97 -9.57 10.34
N PHE A 587 37.12 -9.96 9.39
CA PHE A 587 35.86 -10.63 9.67
C PHE A 587 36.01 -12.05 10.21
N SER A 588 37.12 -12.73 9.93
CA SER A 588 37.40 -14.08 10.43
C SER A 588 37.83 -14.10 11.91
N ASN A 589 38.46 -13.02 12.41
CA ASN A 589 38.95 -12.90 13.79
C ASN A 589 37.95 -12.14 14.68
N THR A 590 36.76 -12.71 14.90
CA THR A 590 35.72 -12.04 15.73
C THR A 590 36.08 -11.88 17.21
N GLU A 591 37.12 -12.54 17.71
CA GLU A 591 37.62 -12.33 19.07
C GLU A 591 38.19 -10.92 19.28
N GLU A 592 38.74 -10.32 18.22
CA GLU A 592 39.26 -8.94 18.26
C GLU A 592 38.12 -7.88 18.27
N LEU A 593 36.91 -8.26 17.84
CA LEU A 593 35.72 -7.39 17.89
C LEU A 593 35.08 -7.32 19.29
N LEU A 594 35.30 -8.34 20.12
CA LEU A 594 34.64 -8.49 21.42
C LEU A 594 34.90 -7.34 22.40
N PRO A 595 36.13 -6.81 22.57
CA PRO A 595 36.39 -5.76 23.55
C PRO A 595 35.62 -4.47 23.25
N VAL A 596 35.51 -4.10 21.98
CA VAL A 596 34.88 -2.86 21.52
C VAL A 596 33.36 -3.00 21.45
N ILE A 597 32.83 -4.19 21.16
CA ILE A 597 31.37 -4.43 21.11
C ILE A 597 30.81 -4.75 22.50
N SER A 598 31.65 -5.22 23.43
CA SER A 598 31.25 -5.50 24.81
C SER A 598 31.16 -4.21 25.64
N PHE A 599 30.02 -3.99 26.28
CA PHE A 599 29.78 -2.85 27.16
C PHE A 599 30.39 -3.05 28.57
N ASN A 600 31.60 -3.63 28.65
CA ASN A 600 32.27 -3.92 29.91
C ASN A 600 33.02 -2.70 30.45
N ALA A 601 32.90 -2.43 31.76
CA ALA A 601 33.45 -1.25 32.43
C ALA A 601 34.99 -1.20 32.58
N LYS A 602 35.74 -2.18 32.04
CA LYS A 602 37.21 -2.27 32.12
C LYS A 602 37.87 -2.18 30.74
N ALA A 603 37.53 -1.14 29.98
CA ALA A 603 38.16 -0.84 28.69
C ALA A 603 39.24 0.24 28.85
N SER A 604 40.30 0.20 28.02
CA SER A 604 41.29 1.28 27.99
C SER A 604 40.64 2.58 27.47
N ALA A 605 41.26 3.76 27.71
CA ALA A 605 40.72 5.03 27.23
C ALA A 605 40.61 5.07 25.68
N GLU A 606 41.49 4.34 24.99
CA GLU A 606 41.46 4.21 23.53
C GLU A 606 40.29 3.32 23.07
N ASP A 607 40.02 2.23 23.76
CA ASP A 607 38.88 1.35 23.48
C ASP A 607 37.54 2.03 23.76
N ALA A 608 37.46 2.87 24.80
CA ALA A 608 36.28 3.65 25.12
C ALA A 608 35.94 4.66 24.00
N LYS A 609 36.95 5.35 23.46
CA LYS A 609 36.78 6.26 22.33
C LYS A 609 36.33 5.53 21.06
N LYS A 610 36.95 4.39 20.76
CA LYS A 610 36.57 3.53 19.62
C LYS A 610 35.14 3.02 19.74
N HIS A 611 34.72 2.65 20.95
CA HIS A 611 33.35 2.25 21.25
C HIS A 611 32.36 3.40 20.99
N GLU A 612 32.66 4.60 21.46
CA GLU A 612 31.83 5.79 21.24
C GLU A 612 31.68 6.11 19.74
N ASP A 613 32.79 6.07 18.99
CA ASP A 613 32.80 6.26 17.54
C ASP A 613 31.95 5.21 16.81
N PHE A 614 32.00 3.95 17.27
CA PHE A 614 31.16 2.86 16.76
C PHE A 614 29.67 3.11 17.03
N VAL A 615 29.32 3.51 18.27
CA VAL A 615 27.93 3.82 18.63
C VAL A 615 27.41 5.00 17.80
N ASN A 616 28.19 6.06 17.64
CA ASN A 616 27.81 7.23 16.85
C ASN A 616 27.53 6.86 15.38
N ARG A 617 28.37 6.04 14.75
CA ARG A 617 28.12 5.55 13.38
C ARG A 617 26.86 4.72 13.26
N MET A 618 26.58 3.87 14.25
CA MET A 618 25.32 3.13 14.28
C MET A 618 24.13 4.09 14.49
N VAL A 619 24.29 5.14 15.30
CA VAL A 619 23.24 6.16 15.45
C VAL A 619 22.98 6.90 14.13
N ASP A 620 24.03 7.24 13.38
CA ASP A 620 23.91 7.85 12.04
C ASP A 620 23.15 6.96 11.05
N LYS A 621 23.22 5.64 11.23
CA LYS A 621 22.45 4.66 10.46
C LYS A 621 20.98 4.53 10.89
N GLY A 622 20.55 5.26 11.93
CA GLY A 622 19.15 5.31 12.39
C GLY A 622 18.84 4.48 13.63
N TYR A 623 19.86 3.98 14.35
CA TYR A 623 19.68 3.29 15.63
C TYR A 623 19.73 4.28 16.81
N THR A 624 19.17 3.92 17.97
CA THR A 624 19.45 4.64 19.24
C THR A 624 20.64 4.02 19.96
N ALA A 625 21.34 4.77 20.81
CA ALA A 625 22.47 4.23 21.58
C ALA A 625 22.08 2.98 22.42
N LYS A 626 20.85 2.97 22.97
CA LYS A 626 20.30 1.81 23.69
C LYS A 626 20.05 0.63 22.76
N GLN A 627 19.50 0.88 21.57
CA GLN A 627 19.31 -0.17 20.56
C GLN A 627 20.63 -0.78 20.14
N VAL A 628 21.68 0.01 19.93
CA VAL A 628 23.02 -0.49 19.60
C VAL A 628 23.50 -1.46 20.67
N ARG A 629 23.36 -1.09 21.95
CA ARG A 629 23.71 -1.97 23.08
C ARG A 629 22.95 -3.28 23.06
N LEU A 630 21.62 -3.21 22.97
CA LEU A 630 20.75 -4.38 22.91
C LEU A 630 21.12 -5.30 21.74
N LEU A 631 21.35 -4.72 20.56
CA LEU A 631 21.67 -5.46 19.33
C LEU A 631 23.01 -6.20 19.44
N CYS A 632 24.02 -5.54 19.99
CA CYS A 632 25.34 -6.13 20.23
C CYS A 632 25.26 -7.29 21.22
N GLU A 633 24.59 -7.09 22.37
CA GLU A 633 24.40 -8.15 23.37
C GLU A 633 23.60 -9.34 22.80
N TRP A 634 22.53 -9.06 22.03
CA TRP A 634 21.72 -10.08 21.38
C TRP A 634 22.51 -10.86 20.33
N TYR A 635 23.24 -10.18 19.44
CA TYR A 635 24.07 -10.80 18.41
C TYR A 635 25.12 -11.74 19.02
N LEU A 636 25.82 -11.29 20.07
CA LEU A 636 26.81 -12.11 20.78
C LEU A 636 26.19 -13.35 21.43
N ARG A 637 24.96 -13.25 21.95
CA ARG A 637 24.25 -14.40 22.54
C ARG A 637 23.89 -15.42 21.46
N VAL A 638 23.28 -14.99 20.37
CA VAL A 638 22.82 -15.89 19.30
C VAL A 638 24.00 -16.63 18.67
N ARG A 639 25.14 -15.96 18.47
CA ARG A 639 26.34 -16.59 17.92
C ARG A 639 27.03 -17.58 18.87
N LYS A 640 26.87 -17.43 20.20
CA LYS A 640 27.38 -18.41 21.18
C LYS A 640 26.51 -19.66 21.26
N SER A 641 25.23 -19.55 20.93
CA SER A 641 24.28 -20.66 20.90
C SER A 641 24.17 -21.36 19.55
N SER A 642 24.72 -20.77 18.50
CA SER A 642 24.83 -21.35 17.14
C SER A 642 26.17 -22.05 17.00
#